data_AF-A0A970YVS9-F1
#
_entry.id   AF-A0A970YVS9-F1
#
_cell.length_a   1.000
_cell.length_b   1.000
_cell.length_c   1.000
_cell.angle_alpha   90.00
_cell.angle_beta   90.00
_cell.angle_gamma   90.00
#
_symmetry.space_group_name_H-M   'P 1'
#
loop_
_entity.id
_entity.type
_entity.pdbx_description
1 polymer ?
#
loop_
_entity_poly.entity_id
_entity_poly.type
_entity_poly.pdbx_seq_one_letter_code
_entity_poly.pdbx_strand_id
1 'polypeptide(L)'
;MFKNLVCILLACLFFISCNNEEQTKNSIPLITIDSTKTDFEIKITKWQLLGPFPDDNKRFTQSDISTENPGLYCDYLKDFGLAEGNIKVTDIISITRSISDHKENLTEEFTNKIVEDESKYIFFNNYFKSTDKSTVYAFCEIFSAKEQDVLFDMGSDDGMKVWLNNQLILNKAIFGWIRDYKYMVVGHLKKGRNLFYVKVYNSVLDWGLYVNIYSLTAAKKILKTNNSLSLLDNLLYNIGDTLSINTSLFTHFDKNAVLTINDYKGEEIFNKRIHGEDISLIDLSQYPKGAYQLKVNATGTNYKQNFYYGNDIDSLYPGFLKRSEKIYDEKARINLEALLTRYKHLIDSENKKLQDQIWQRKIIFVIKELEDVLYKLENNEESFKNTLGKHLRGFRSTIDNQNQYYKLYIPDNYRNGKNPLPVVVFVPFRTDPTRAFLKSFHVANMNVEDEQIKAAEKYGYILLWINARGYVFGNPIEQADFFEVLDEVKKDYNIDENKIYLTGTCSGGLSSLTFGMRYPSKFAAIGVFSPITIQSGVAQSFLDVKYDSEVFWLAQNSPSFFTGNYSNLPIYILHGHKNEVPEKQSLIFTENCKNNNIKPYFKITYDERDPEITSTDYTVFDFFKGKKKNNNPKVIDFSTTQLKYNQSYWITIDRVISFSKVAKIHAEHLKENVIKVTTENIAQFSIDLSDIKLDRTKPLTIIANEKKVNYKIASEKKVTIDVFPAPKNSQLIKNCKIEGPISHAFSNGFLLVDCENESKIDKGKKSAPCDSVYEAWKREYFVDGCRYKKYSQVNEEDINKYNLILFGNPENNALIKKVIDKVPVQFYRDSIVLCNKVYRGKNLGIVMIYPNPLNPNKYIVLVSSNNWNSFSIPHLNLSKEGWYDFVIFEKTSKYFTEIKDVGYFNNNWNGLKSIKNIKHKKSDN
;
A
#
# COMPACT_ATOMS: atom_id res chain seq x y z
N MET A 1 31.34 17.55 -63.06
CA MET A 1 31.76 16.13 -62.92
C MET A 1 30.96 15.40 -61.82
N PHE A 2 29.68 15.79 -61.63
CA PHE A 2 28.85 15.53 -60.45
C PHE A 2 27.51 14.86 -60.83
N LYS A 3 27.52 14.01 -61.86
CA LYS A 3 26.31 13.29 -62.33
C LYS A 3 26.43 11.76 -62.42
N ASN A 4 27.62 11.19 -62.24
CA ASN A 4 27.81 9.72 -62.32
C ASN A 4 28.04 9.01 -60.98
N LEU A 5 28.10 9.72 -59.84
CA LEU A 5 28.25 9.09 -58.52
C LEU A 5 26.91 8.81 -57.80
N VAL A 6 25.82 9.45 -58.24
CA VAL A 6 24.50 9.29 -57.61
C VAL A 6 23.71 8.11 -58.20
N CYS A 7 24.01 7.69 -59.44
CA CYS A 7 23.31 6.57 -60.07
C CYS A 7 23.85 5.18 -59.69
N ILE A 8 25.07 5.07 -59.12
CA ILE A 8 25.63 3.77 -58.69
C ILE A 8 25.29 3.45 -57.22
N LEU A 9 25.11 4.46 -56.37
CA LEU A 9 24.70 4.24 -54.97
C LEU A 9 23.20 3.94 -54.79
N LEU A 10 22.35 4.38 -55.73
CA LEU A 10 20.92 4.04 -55.73
C LEU A 10 20.62 2.65 -56.33
N ALA A 11 21.52 2.09 -57.15
CA ALA A 11 21.36 0.75 -57.71
C ALA A 11 21.77 -0.37 -56.74
N CYS A 12 22.64 -0.12 -55.75
CA CYS A 12 23.00 -1.10 -54.72
C CYS A 12 22.04 -1.13 -53.51
N LEU A 13 21.21 -0.09 -53.32
CA LEU A 13 20.18 -0.07 -52.25
C LEU A 13 18.82 -0.60 -52.72
N PHE A 14 18.58 -0.71 -54.04
CA PHE A 14 17.36 -1.29 -54.60
C PHE A 14 17.44 -2.80 -54.92
N PHE A 15 18.61 -3.43 -54.76
CA PHE A 15 18.78 -4.88 -54.91
C PHE A 15 18.78 -5.68 -53.58
N ILE A 16 18.46 -5.04 -52.45
CA ILE A 16 18.26 -5.75 -51.16
C ILE A 16 16.84 -5.55 -50.59
N SER A 17 16.03 -4.63 -51.13
CA SER A 17 14.66 -4.40 -50.63
C SER A 17 13.53 -5.03 -51.45
N CYS A 18 13.84 -5.77 -52.52
CA CYS A 18 12.86 -6.55 -53.28
C CYS A 18 13.26 -8.03 -53.28
N ASN A 19 13.16 -8.66 -52.10
CA ASN A 19 13.06 -10.12 -51.97
C ASN A 19 12.48 -10.61 -50.61
N ASN A 20 12.00 -9.71 -49.74
CA ASN A 20 11.56 -10.10 -48.39
C ASN A 20 10.06 -10.40 -48.26
N GLU A 21 9.20 -10.03 -49.22
CA GLU A 21 7.76 -10.36 -49.13
C GLU A 21 7.40 -11.77 -49.62
N GLU A 22 8.28 -12.44 -50.39
CA GLU A 22 8.11 -13.86 -50.74
C GLU A 22 8.89 -14.83 -49.84
N GLN A 23 9.86 -14.36 -49.05
CA GLN A 23 10.58 -15.20 -48.07
C GLN A 23 9.85 -15.38 -46.73
N THR A 24 8.82 -14.58 -46.43
CA THR A 24 8.10 -14.62 -45.14
C THR A 24 7.05 -15.72 -45.02
N LYS A 25 6.72 -16.46 -46.10
CA LYS A 25 5.75 -17.57 -46.05
C LYS A 25 6.30 -18.88 -45.46
N ASN A 26 7.63 -19.01 -45.32
CA ASN A 26 8.30 -20.27 -44.97
C ASN A 26 9.27 -20.19 -43.77
N SER A 27 9.11 -19.23 -42.86
CA SER A 27 9.96 -19.14 -41.66
C SER A 27 9.21 -18.66 -40.43
N ILE A 28 9.56 -19.19 -39.25
CA ILE A 28 9.16 -18.63 -37.96
C ILE A 28 10.07 -17.44 -37.58
N PRO A 29 9.69 -16.58 -36.61
CA PRO A 29 10.50 -15.43 -36.21
C PRO A 29 11.94 -15.78 -35.84
N LEU A 30 12.92 -15.03 -36.34
CA LEU A 30 14.35 -15.22 -36.08
C LEU A 30 14.88 -14.09 -35.18
N ILE A 31 15.32 -14.45 -33.98
CA ILE A 31 15.96 -13.56 -33.01
C ILE A 31 17.47 -13.70 -33.15
N THR A 32 18.19 -12.60 -33.39
CA THR A 32 19.64 -12.63 -33.63
C THR A 32 20.41 -12.10 -32.41
N ILE A 33 21.36 -12.90 -31.91
CA ILE A 33 22.30 -12.43 -30.89
C ILE A 33 23.42 -11.64 -31.56
N ASP A 34 23.57 -10.37 -31.14
CA ASP A 34 24.68 -9.52 -31.56
C ASP A 34 26.01 -10.06 -30.99
N SER A 35 26.78 -10.71 -31.85
CA SER A 35 28.03 -11.37 -31.50
C SER A 35 29.16 -10.40 -31.12
N THR A 36 28.99 -9.11 -31.38
CA THR A 36 29.96 -8.07 -31.01
C THR A 36 29.83 -7.65 -29.54
N LYS A 37 28.69 -7.94 -28.90
CA LYS A 37 28.43 -7.60 -27.50
C LYS A 37 28.73 -8.78 -26.59
N THR A 38 29.59 -8.56 -25.61
CA THR A 38 29.85 -9.52 -24.51
C THR A 38 28.85 -9.41 -23.36
N ASP A 39 28.06 -8.34 -23.37
CA ASP A 39 27.03 -8.00 -22.39
C ASP A 39 25.77 -7.60 -23.18
N PHE A 40 24.75 -8.44 -23.16
CA PHE A 40 23.49 -8.21 -23.87
C PHE A 40 22.27 -8.70 -23.10
N GLU A 41 21.14 -8.05 -23.37
CA GLU A 41 19.76 -8.42 -23.03
C GLU A 41 18.95 -8.37 -24.33
N ILE A 42 18.18 -9.41 -24.60
CA ILE A 42 17.27 -9.50 -25.75
C ILE A 42 15.89 -9.89 -25.23
N LYS A 43 14.89 -9.07 -25.50
CA LYS A 43 13.48 -9.38 -25.21
C LYS A 43 12.88 -10.06 -26.44
N ILE A 44 12.22 -11.20 -26.27
CA ILE A 44 11.54 -11.86 -27.38
C ILE A 44 10.13 -11.28 -27.52
N THR A 45 9.95 -10.37 -28.48
CA THR A 45 8.69 -9.66 -28.75
C THR A 45 7.87 -10.29 -29.88
N LYS A 46 8.48 -11.19 -30.66
CA LYS A 46 7.88 -11.76 -31.87
C LYS A 46 7.84 -13.29 -31.81
N TRP A 47 6.66 -13.86 -32.04
CA TRP A 47 6.38 -15.29 -31.85
C TRP A 47 5.54 -15.85 -32.99
N GLN A 48 5.78 -17.10 -33.35
CA GLN A 48 4.80 -17.91 -34.08
C GLN A 48 3.90 -18.59 -33.05
N LEU A 49 2.62 -18.20 -32.96
CA LEU A 49 1.66 -18.82 -32.05
C LEU A 49 0.87 -19.91 -32.77
N LEU A 50 0.80 -21.08 -32.13
CA LEU A 50 0.03 -22.24 -32.55
C LEU A 50 -0.95 -22.63 -31.44
N GLY A 51 -2.24 -22.49 -31.69
CA GLY A 51 -3.30 -22.71 -30.71
C GLY A 51 -4.49 -21.76 -30.89
N PRO A 52 -5.42 -21.68 -29.91
CA PRO A 52 -5.39 -22.39 -28.64
C PRO A 52 -5.89 -23.82 -28.79
N PHE A 53 -5.36 -24.72 -27.96
CA PHE A 53 -5.79 -26.10 -27.83
C PHE A 53 -6.60 -26.25 -26.54
N PRO A 54 -7.92 -26.47 -26.62
CA PRO A 54 -8.75 -26.63 -25.42
C PRO A 54 -8.45 -27.95 -24.72
N ASP A 55 -8.71 -27.99 -23.42
CA ASP A 55 -8.72 -29.23 -22.65
C ASP A 55 -9.86 -30.14 -23.13
N ASP A 56 -9.52 -31.38 -23.47
CA ASP A 56 -10.48 -32.44 -23.81
C ASP A 56 -10.19 -33.65 -22.92
N ASN A 57 -11.11 -33.91 -21.99
CA ASN A 57 -10.98 -35.00 -21.01
C ASN A 57 -10.82 -36.39 -21.66
N LYS A 58 -11.15 -36.56 -22.94
CA LYS A 58 -10.90 -37.81 -23.68
C LYS A 58 -9.42 -38.00 -24.04
N ARG A 59 -8.62 -36.93 -24.07
CA ARG A 59 -7.19 -36.93 -24.43
C ARG A 59 -6.28 -37.18 -23.24
N PHE A 60 -6.80 -37.03 -22.03
CA PHE A 60 -6.03 -37.10 -20.81
C PHE A 60 -5.99 -38.53 -20.29
N THR A 61 -4.80 -39.00 -19.94
CA THR A 61 -4.66 -40.24 -19.18
C THR A 61 -5.23 -40.05 -17.77
N GLN A 62 -5.53 -41.14 -17.05
CA GLN A 62 -5.99 -41.06 -15.65
C GLN A 62 -4.99 -40.29 -14.76
N SER A 63 -3.69 -40.39 -15.07
CA SER A 63 -2.64 -39.58 -14.45
C SER A 63 -2.75 -38.10 -14.80
N ASP A 64 -3.01 -37.74 -16.06
CA ASP A 64 -3.12 -36.33 -16.47
C ASP A 64 -4.33 -35.65 -15.83
N ILE A 65 -5.48 -36.34 -15.76
CA ILE A 65 -6.72 -35.85 -15.12
C ILE A 65 -6.49 -35.56 -13.62
N SER A 66 -5.57 -36.27 -12.98
CA SER A 66 -5.22 -36.05 -11.57
C SER A 66 -4.28 -34.87 -11.34
N THR A 67 -3.73 -34.27 -12.40
CA THR A 67 -2.90 -33.06 -12.32
C THR A 67 -3.75 -31.80 -12.41
N GLU A 68 -3.32 -30.71 -11.75
CA GLU A 68 -4.02 -29.42 -11.80
C GLU A 68 -3.95 -28.75 -13.19
N ASN A 69 -3.02 -29.16 -14.06
CA ASN A 69 -2.76 -28.58 -15.40
C ASN A 69 -2.66 -29.66 -16.50
N PRO A 70 -3.74 -30.39 -16.80
CA PRO A 70 -3.70 -31.55 -17.70
C PRO A 70 -3.23 -31.20 -19.13
N GLY A 71 -3.62 -30.03 -19.66
CA GLY A 71 -3.20 -29.57 -20.99
C GLY A 71 -1.67 -29.42 -21.13
N LEU A 72 -0.95 -29.09 -20.04
CA LEU A 72 0.51 -28.97 -20.10
C LEU A 72 1.19 -30.32 -20.37
N TYR A 73 0.59 -31.43 -19.93
CA TYR A 73 1.13 -32.78 -20.10
C TYR A 73 0.61 -33.51 -21.35
N CYS A 74 -0.43 -32.97 -22.00
CA CYS A 74 -0.96 -33.51 -23.25
C CYS A 74 -0.16 -33.03 -24.48
N ASP A 75 0.47 -33.93 -25.23
CA ASP A 75 1.16 -33.59 -26.49
C ASP A 75 0.15 -33.37 -27.63
N TYR A 76 -0.30 -32.13 -27.78
CA TYR A 76 -1.22 -31.71 -28.85
C TYR A 76 -0.63 -31.77 -30.26
N LEU A 77 0.69 -31.89 -30.41
CA LEU A 77 1.33 -31.93 -31.73
C LEU A 77 1.15 -33.30 -32.41
N LYS A 78 0.83 -34.35 -31.63
CA LYS A 78 0.47 -35.68 -32.14
C LYS A 78 -0.72 -35.66 -33.10
N ASP A 79 -1.65 -34.72 -32.91
CA ASP A 79 -2.79 -34.52 -33.81
C ASP A 79 -2.33 -34.19 -35.25
N PHE A 80 -1.09 -33.74 -35.43
CA PHE A 80 -0.50 -33.37 -36.71
C PHE A 80 0.63 -34.33 -37.14
N GLY A 81 0.75 -35.50 -36.49
CA GLY A 81 1.81 -36.47 -36.78
C GLY A 81 3.19 -36.05 -36.28
N LEU A 82 3.25 -35.09 -35.36
CA LEU A 82 4.48 -34.58 -34.75
C LEU A 82 4.58 -35.03 -33.29
N ALA A 83 5.71 -34.75 -32.64
CA ALA A 83 5.89 -35.01 -31.23
C ALA A 83 6.67 -33.87 -30.56
N GLU A 84 6.27 -33.49 -29.35
CA GLU A 84 7.07 -32.60 -28.51
C GLU A 84 8.50 -33.15 -28.36
N GLY A 85 9.51 -32.31 -28.57
CA GLY A 85 10.91 -32.74 -28.49
C GLY A 85 11.44 -33.43 -29.75
N ASN A 86 10.68 -33.45 -30.84
CA ASN A 86 11.16 -33.87 -32.16
C ASN A 86 10.43 -33.10 -33.28
N ILE A 87 10.76 -31.83 -33.45
CA ILE A 87 10.07 -30.92 -34.37
C ILE A 87 11.09 -30.21 -35.27
N LYS A 88 10.72 -29.93 -36.53
CA LYS A 88 11.42 -29.00 -37.42
C LYS A 88 10.57 -27.76 -37.71
N VAL A 89 11.23 -26.65 -38.05
CA VAL A 89 10.56 -25.37 -38.41
C VAL A 89 9.57 -25.56 -39.56
N THR A 90 9.92 -26.38 -40.56
CA THR A 90 9.05 -26.70 -41.70
C THR A 90 7.75 -27.37 -41.26
N ASP A 91 7.82 -28.22 -40.24
CA ASP A 91 6.67 -28.97 -39.74
C ASP A 91 5.68 -28.00 -39.08
N ILE A 92 6.17 -27.04 -38.29
CA ILE A 92 5.35 -26.03 -37.60
C ILE A 92 4.60 -25.16 -38.61
N ILE A 93 5.27 -24.66 -39.64
CA ILE A 93 4.66 -23.75 -40.63
C ILE A 93 3.58 -24.47 -41.46
N SER A 94 3.74 -25.78 -41.66
CA SER A 94 2.78 -26.60 -42.42
C SER A 94 1.47 -26.84 -41.68
N ILE A 95 1.41 -26.61 -40.37
CA ILE A 95 0.19 -26.83 -39.58
C ILE A 95 -0.85 -25.78 -39.96
N THR A 96 -1.92 -26.24 -40.61
CA THR A 96 -3.07 -25.42 -40.98
C THR A 96 -4.37 -26.07 -40.51
N ARG A 97 -5.42 -25.25 -40.34
CA ARG A 97 -6.76 -25.76 -40.07
C ARG A 97 -7.38 -26.23 -41.38
N SER A 98 -7.32 -27.54 -41.65
CA SER A 98 -8.02 -28.17 -42.77
C SER A 98 -9.50 -28.30 -42.42
N ILE A 99 -10.38 -27.56 -43.11
CA ILE A 99 -11.85 -27.67 -42.94
C ILE A 99 -12.37 -29.06 -43.38
N SER A 100 -11.58 -29.79 -44.18
CA SER A 100 -11.90 -31.11 -44.74
C SER A 100 -11.47 -32.30 -43.88
N ASP A 101 -10.68 -32.09 -42.83
CA ASP A 101 -10.36 -33.15 -41.87
C ASP A 101 -11.20 -32.92 -40.63
N HIS A 102 -12.13 -33.81 -40.33
CA HIS A 102 -12.88 -33.84 -39.07
C HIS A 102 -11.94 -34.10 -37.87
N LYS A 103 -11.00 -33.20 -37.58
CA LYS A 103 -10.33 -33.13 -36.28
C LYS A 103 -11.32 -32.46 -35.34
N GLU A 104 -12.15 -33.27 -34.71
CA GLU A 104 -13.30 -32.88 -33.86
C GLU A 104 -12.98 -31.90 -32.70
N ASN A 105 -11.72 -31.50 -32.50
CA ASN A 105 -11.22 -30.88 -31.27
C ASN A 105 -10.48 -29.54 -31.46
N LEU A 106 -10.46 -28.94 -32.66
CA LEU A 106 -9.88 -27.59 -32.86
C LEU A 106 -10.96 -26.52 -32.84
N THR A 107 -10.77 -25.46 -32.04
CA THR A 107 -11.74 -24.37 -31.92
C THR A 107 -11.78 -23.51 -33.19
N GLU A 108 -12.80 -22.67 -33.32
CA GLU A 108 -12.85 -21.67 -34.38
C GLU A 108 -11.68 -20.68 -34.35
N GLU A 109 -11.07 -20.53 -33.17
CA GLU A 109 -9.99 -19.57 -32.88
C GLU A 109 -8.61 -20.15 -33.11
N PHE A 110 -8.52 -21.45 -33.41
CA PHE A 110 -7.26 -22.10 -33.71
C PHE A 110 -6.54 -21.37 -34.86
N THR A 111 -5.32 -20.95 -34.60
CA THR A 111 -4.46 -20.22 -35.53
C THR A 111 -3.04 -20.76 -35.49
N ASN A 112 -2.32 -20.49 -36.57
CA ASN A 112 -0.88 -20.66 -36.68
C ASN A 112 -0.34 -19.39 -37.34
N LYS A 113 -0.02 -18.36 -36.55
CA LYS A 113 0.33 -17.02 -37.08
C LYS A 113 1.49 -16.39 -36.34
N ILE A 114 2.23 -15.55 -37.06
CA ILE A 114 3.21 -14.65 -36.46
C ILE A 114 2.47 -13.51 -35.76
N VAL A 115 2.87 -13.23 -34.53
CA VAL A 115 2.43 -12.08 -33.75
C VAL A 115 3.64 -11.32 -33.22
N GLU A 116 3.46 -10.04 -32.97
CA GLU A 116 4.47 -9.16 -32.42
C GLU A 116 3.80 -8.24 -31.40
N ASP A 117 4.42 -8.11 -30.24
CA ASP A 117 4.00 -7.24 -29.14
C ASP A 117 5.26 -6.50 -28.65
N GLU A 118 5.28 -5.17 -28.76
CA GLU A 118 6.43 -4.36 -28.33
C GLU A 118 6.63 -4.36 -26.80
N SER A 119 5.61 -4.80 -26.05
CA SER A 119 5.70 -4.89 -24.60
C SER A 119 6.57 -6.07 -24.16
N LYS A 120 6.97 -6.07 -22.88
CA LYS A 120 7.74 -7.17 -22.29
C LYS A 120 6.96 -8.49 -22.24
N TYR A 121 5.63 -8.44 -22.29
CA TYR A 121 4.74 -9.58 -22.04
C TYR A 121 3.86 -9.80 -23.27
N ILE A 122 3.83 -11.02 -23.81
CA ILE A 122 2.83 -11.36 -24.80
C ILE A 122 1.57 -11.88 -24.10
N PHE A 123 0.48 -11.11 -24.14
CA PHE A 123 -0.82 -11.51 -23.60
C PHE A 123 -1.63 -12.22 -24.67
N PHE A 124 -1.97 -13.49 -24.42
CA PHE A 124 -2.68 -14.34 -25.38
C PHE A 124 -4.14 -13.92 -25.58
N ASN A 125 -4.74 -13.25 -24.59
CA ASN A 125 -6.09 -12.64 -24.68
C ASN A 125 -6.19 -11.57 -25.78
N ASN A 126 -5.08 -11.01 -26.26
CA ASN A 126 -5.08 -10.08 -27.39
C ASN A 126 -5.27 -10.80 -28.74
N TYR A 127 -5.06 -12.12 -28.78
CA TYR A 127 -5.02 -12.92 -30.02
C TYR A 127 -6.05 -14.04 -30.06
N PHE A 128 -6.55 -14.47 -28.91
CA PHE A 128 -7.60 -15.47 -28.71
C PHE A 128 -8.69 -14.88 -27.82
N LYS A 129 -9.96 -15.24 -28.01
CA LYS A 129 -10.98 -14.89 -26.99
C LYS A 129 -10.69 -15.73 -25.76
N SER A 130 -11.11 -15.27 -24.58
CA SER A 130 -10.81 -15.94 -23.31
C SER A 130 -11.16 -17.43 -23.36
N THR A 131 -10.14 -18.28 -23.53
CA THR A 131 -10.26 -19.73 -23.54
C THR A 131 -9.69 -20.26 -22.24
N ASP A 132 -10.54 -20.33 -21.21
CA ASP A 132 -10.22 -21.06 -19.99
C ASP A 132 -9.87 -22.51 -20.34
N LYS A 133 -8.97 -23.13 -19.60
CA LYS A 133 -8.52 -24.52 -19.79
C LYS A 133 -8.00 -24.78 -21.20
N SER A 134 -6.97 -24.04 -21.60
CA SER A 134 -6.41 -24.11 -22.95
C SER A 134 -4.90 -23.99 -22.96
N THR A 135 -4.29 -24.46 -24.04
CA THR A 135 -2.84 -24.50 -24.24
C THR A 135 -2.44 -23.80 -25.53
N VAL A 136 -1.34 -23.05 -25.53
CA VAL A 136 -0.73 -22.44 -26.73
C VAL A 136 0.74 -22.81 -26.80
N TYR A 137 1.25 -23.03 -28.02
CA TYR A 137 2.67 -23.10 -28.30
C TYR A 137 3.14 -21.80 -28.94
N ALA A 138 4.27 -21.27 -28.47
CA ALA A 138 4.93 -20.10 -29.02
C ALA A 138 6.34 -20.50 -29.50
N PHE A 139 6.62 -20.32 -30.79
CA PHE A 139 7.88 -20.72 -31.43
C PHE A 139 8.68 -19.51 -31.95
N CYS A 140 10.01 -19.61 -31.88
CA CYS A 140 10.96 -18.77 -32.60
C CYS A 140 12.26 -19.53 -32.87
N GLU A 141 13.14 -18.96 -33.70
CA GLU A 141 14.53 -19.39 -33.81
C GLU A 141 15.46 -18.34 -33.20
N ILE A 142 16.55 -18.79 -32.57
CA ILE A 142 17.61 -17.93 -32.03
C ILE A 142 18.88 -18.18 -32.83
N PHE A 143 19.36 -17.16 -33.56
CA PHE A 143 20.64 -17.20 -34.24
C PHE A 143 21.78 -16.80 -33.31
N SER A 144 22.76 -17.70 -33.16
CA SER A 144 23.99 -17.45 -32.43
C SER A 144 25.20 -17.61 -33.34
N ALA A 145 26.03 -16.58 -33.47
CA ALA A 145 27.22 -16.64 -34.33
C ALA A 145 28.32 -17.58 -33.81
N LYS A 146 28.25 -17.97 -32.53
CA LYS A 146 29.17 -18.86 -31.84
C LYS A 146 28.40 -19.82 -30.93
N GLU A 147 29.04 -20.91 -30.56
CA GLU A 147 28.55 -21.76 -29.49
C GLU A 147 28.73 -21.03 -28.15
N GLN A 148 27.66 -20.91 -27.36
CA GLN A 148 27.68 -20.16 -26.09
C GLN A 148 26.47 -20.49 -25.21
N ASP A 149 26.66 -20.34 -23.91
CA ASP A 149 25.57 -20.38 -22.94
C ASP A 149 24.92 -19.01 -22.77
N VAL A 150 23.61 -19.00 -22.58
CA VAL A 150 22.82 -17.82 -22.27
C VAL A 150 21.88 -18.12 -21.11
N LEU A 151 21.45 -17.09 -20.38
CA LEU A 151 20.41 -17.22 -19.38
C LEU A 151 19.07 -16.82 -20.00
N PHE A 152 18.08 -17.69 -19.91
CA PHE A 152 16.69 -17.39 -20.17
C PHE A 152 16.00 -16.98 -18.85
N ASP A 153 15.38 -15.80 -18.84
CA ASP A 153 14.49 -15.30 -17.78
C ASP A 153 13.07 -15.28 -18.32
N MET A 154 12.21 -16.13 -17.75
CA MET A 154 10.92 -16.45 -18.33
C MET A 154 9.84 -16.50 -17.27
N GLY A 155 8.60 -16.17 -17.66
CA GLY A 155 7.41 -16.35 -16.85
C GLY A 155 6.20 -16.60 -17.74
N SER A 156 5.28 -17.40 -17.24
CA SER A 156 4.00 -17.75 -17.87
C SER A 156 2.94 -17.69 -16.80
N ASP A 157 1.69 -17.73 -17.24
CA ASP A 157 0.53 -17.89 -16.38
C ASP A 157 0.50 -19.30 -15.71
N ASP A 158 -0.56 -20.08 -15.88
CA ASP A 158 -0.78 -21.37 -15.19
C ASP A 158 0.14 -22.55 -15.57
N GLY A 159 1.33 -22.27 -16.09
CA GLY A 159 2.41 -23.24 -16.29
C GLY A 159 3.04 -23.17 -17.66
N MET A 160 4.28 -23.65 -17.75
CA MET A 160 5.02 -23.72 -19.00
C MET A 160 5.93 -24.95 -19.12
N LYS A 161 6.14 -25.36 -20.36
CA LYS A 161 7.26 -26.21 -20.78
C LYS A 161 8.08 -25.49 -21.83
N VAL A 162 9.40 -25.57 -21.74
CA VAL A 162 10.32 -24.87 -22.63
C VAL A 162 11.31 -25.85 -23.23
N TRP A 163 11.50 -25.75 -24.53
CA TRP A 163 12.47 -26.55 -25.26
C TRP A 163 13.44 -25.65 -26.02
N LEU A 164 14.70 -26.08 -26.03
CA LEU A 164 15.77 -25.51 -26.84
C LEU A 164 16.40 -26.63 -27.65
N ASN A 165 16.38 -26.51 -28.98
CA ASN A 165 16.86 -27.53 -29.91
C ASN A 165 16.26 -28.91 -29.64
N ASN A 166 14.95 -28.97 -29.42
CA ASN A 166 14.20 -30.18 -29.09
C ASN A 166 14.55 -30.83 -27.73
N GLN A 167 15.46 -30.24 -26.95
CA GLN A 167 15.73 -30.65 -25.57
C GLN A 167 14.85 -29.85 -24.61
N LEU A 168 14.13 -30.55 -23.72
CA LEU A 168 13.33 -29.92 -22.67
C LEU A 168 14.28 -29.29 -21.64
N ILE A 169 14.19 -27.97 -21.44
CA ILE A 169 15.03 -27.20 -20.50
C ILE A 169 14.24 -26.67 -19.30
N LEU A 170 12.91 -26.65 -19.37
CA LEU A 170 12.04 -26.28 -18.24
C LEU A 170 10.70 -27.02 -18.35
N ASN A 171 10.19 -27.49 -17.21
CA ASN A 171 8.85 -28.06 -17.08
C ASN A 171 8.27 -27.66 -15.72
N LYS A 172 7.29 -26.75 -15.73
CA LYS A 172 6.70 -26.18 -14.51
C LYS A 172 5.19 -26.06 -14.67
N ALA A 173 4.46 -26.83 -13.86
CA ALA A 173 3.01 -26.76 -13.74
C ALA A 173 2.67 -26.03 -12.43
N ILE A 174 2.73 -24.70 -12.44
CA ILE A 174 2.38 -23.87 -11.28
C ILE A 174 1.26 -22.93 -11.69
N PHE A 175 0.18 -22.93 -10.91
CA PHE A 175 -0.92 -21.99 -11.05
C PHE A 175 -0.51 -20.60 -10.55
N GLY A 176 -0.82 -19.55 -11.30
CA GLY A 176 -0.50 -18.19 -10.91
C GLY A 176 -0.32 -17.26 -12.09
N TRP A 177 -0.18 -15.98 -11.79
CA TRP A 177 -0.06 -14.96 -12.83
C TRP A 177 1.33 -15.02 -13.47
N ILE A 178 1.43 -14.56 -14.73
CA ILE A 178 2.67 -14.40 -15.52
C ILE A 178 3.90 -13.81 -14.79
N ARG A 179 3.69 -13.15 -13.63
CA ARG A 179 4.72 -12.47 -12.82
C ARG A 179 5.00 -13.13 -11.48
N ASP A 180 4.16 -14.06 -11.06
CA ASP A 180 4.25 -14.68 -9.74
C ASP A 180 5.49 -15.56 -9.63
N TYR A 181 5.95 -16.11 -10.75
CA TYR A 181 7.10 -17.00 -10.82
C TYR A 181 8.03 -16.59 -11.96
N LYS A 182 9.30 -16.35 -11.61
CA LYS A 182 10.38 -16.08 -12.57
C LYS A 182 11.29 -17.30 -12.64
N TYR A 183 11.41 -17.90 -13.82
CA TYR A 183 12.28 -19.03 -14.06
C TYR A 183 13.55 -18.57 -14.77
N MET A 184 14.69 -18.80 -14.11
CA MET A 184 16.01 -18.50 -14.66
C MET A 184 16.70 -19.82 -14.99
N VAL A 185 16.89 -20.07 -16.28
CA VAL A 185 17.45 -21.32 -16.81
C VAL A 185 18.62 -21.00 -17.74
N VAL A 186 19.77 -21.62 -17.51
CA VAL A 186 20.89 -21.54 -18.46
C VAL A 186 20.62 -22.50 -19.61
N GLY A 187 20.68 -22.00 -20.84
CA GLY A 187 20.51 -22.79 -22.05
C GLY A 187 21.73 -22.67 -22.96
N HIS A 188 22.09 -23.80 -23.58
CA HIS A 188 23.24 -23.91 -24.45
C HIS A 188 22.85 -23.68 -25.93
N LEU A 189 23.35 -22.60 -26.52
CA LEU A 189 23.12 -22.27 -27.92
C LEU A 189 24.25 -22.83 -28.78
N LYS A 190 23.87 -23.63 -29.78
CA LYS A 190 24.76 -24.07 -30.86
C LYS A 190 25.06 -22.90 -31.79
N LYS A 191 26.21 -22.94 -32.45
CA LYS A 191 26.50 -22.03 -33.57
C LYS A 191 25.46 -22.22 -34.67
N GLY A 192 24.87 -21.13 -35.14
CA GLY A 192 23.81 -21.13 -36.15
C GLY A 192 22.41 -20.90 -35.55
N ARG A 193 21.39 -21.47 -36.20
CA ARG A 193 19.99 -21.37 -35.78
C ARG A 193 19.67 -22.38 -34.68
N ASN A 194 18.98 -21.93 -33.64
CA ASN A 194 18.52 -22.77 -32.54
C ASN A 194 17.00 -22.67 -32.46
N LEU A 195 16.29 -23.79 -32.52
CA LEU A 195 14.84 -23.81 -32.38
C LEU A 195 14.47 -23.63 -30.90
N PHE A 196 13.64 -22.63 -30.58
CA PHE A 196 13.20 -22.35 -29.23
C PHE A 196 11.68 -22.28 -29.19
N TYR A 197 11.06 -23.03 -28.29
CA TYR A 197 9.61 -22.99 -28.16
C TYR A 197 9.13 -23.21 -26.74
N VAL A 198 8.01 -22.57 -26.44
CA VAL A 198 7.35 -22.59 -25.14
C VAL A 198 5.93 -23.06 -25.33
N LYS A 199 5.49 -23.99 -24.48
CA LYS A 199 4.10 -24.38 -24.32
C LYS A 199 3.58 -23.74 -23.06
N VAL A 200 2.45 -23.05 -23.13
CA VAL A 200 1.83 -22.34 -22.00
C VAL A 200 0.41 -22.87 -21.79
N TYR A 201 0.06 -23.14 -20.54
CA TYR A 201 -1.28 -23.53 -20.11
C TYR A 201 -2.00 -22.36 -19.46
N ASN A 202 -3.32 -22.26 -19.68
CA ASN A 202 -4.24 -21.38 -18.99
C ASN A 202 -5.33 -22.21 -18.34
N SER A 203 -5.51 -22.05 -17.05
CA SER A 203 -6.62 -22.63 -16.31
C SER A 203 -7.83 -21.71 -16.39
N VAL A 204 -7.69 -20.44 -16.01
CA VAL A 204 -8.78 -19.43 -16.01
C VAL A 204 -8.23 -18.00 -16.16
N LEU A 205 -9.06 -17.08 -16.68
CA LEU A 205 -8.77 -15.64 -16.79
C LEU A 205 -7.70 -15.28 -17.85
N ASP A 206 -6.88 -14.26 -17.56
CA ASP A 206 -5.87 -13.70 -18.46
C ASP A 206 -4.60 -14.54 -18.42
N TRP A 207 -3.97 -14.75 -19.59
CA TRP A 207 -2.81 -15.61 -19.73
C TRP A 207 -1.80 -15.06 -20.75
N GLY A 208 -0.54 -15.44 -20.59
CA GLY A 208 0.53 -14.96 -21.45
C GLY A 208 1.90 -15.57 -21.17
N LEU A 209 2.91 -15.00 -21.82
CA LEU A 209 4.32 -15.40 -21.71
C LEU A 209 5.23 -14.16 -21.71
N TYR A 210 6.37 -14.24 -21.03
CA TYR A 210 7.53 -13.41 -21.35
C TYR A 210 8.80 -14.25 -21.39
N VAL A 211 9.74 -13.87 -22.26
CA VAL A 211 11.08 -14.47 -22.35
C VAL A 211 12.11 -13.39 -22.65
N ASN A 212 13.11 -13.27 -21.78
CA ASN A 212 14.32 -12.48 -22.00
C ASN A 212 15.54 -13.39 -22.08
N ILE A 213 16.48 -13.06 -22.95
CA ILE A 213 17.75 -13.75 -23.12
C ILE A 213 18.86 -12.82 -22.66
N TYR A 214 19.71 -13.29 -21.75
CA TYR A 214 20.88 -12.57 -21.25
C TYR A 214 22.16 -13.33 -21.59
N SER A 215 23.21 -12.59 -21.96
CA SER A 215 24.57 -13.12 -21.85
C SER A 215 24.86 -13.54 -20.40
N LEU A 216 25.76 -14.50 -20.17
CA LEU A 216 26.16 -14.85 -18.78
C LEU A 216 26.75 -13.65 -18.01
N THR A 217 27.40 -12.72 -18.70
CA THR A 217 27.90 -11.46 -18.11
C THR A 217 26.77 -10.59 -17.58
N ALA A 218 25.73 -10.37 -18.40
CA ALA A 218 24.53 -9.62 -18.03
C ALA A 218 23.77 -10.31 -16.89
N ALA A 219 23.58 -11.63 -17.02
CA ALA A 219 22.88 -12.47 -16.05
C ALA A 219 23.49 -12.37 -14.65
N LYS A 220 24.83 -12.36 -14.53
CA LYS A 220 25.52 -12.20 -13.24
C LYS A 220 25.17 -10.89 -12.52
N LYS A 221 24.87 -9.81 -13.27
CA LYS A 221 24.44 -8.53 -12.68
C LYS A 221 23.02 -8.62 -12.15
N ILE A 222 22.14 -9.29 -12.89
CA ILE A 222 20.71 -9.45 -12.54
C ILE A 222 20.57 -10.36 -11.33
N LEU A 223 21.27 -11.49 -11.31
CA LEU A 223 21.26 -12.43 -10.18
C LEU A 223 21.67 -11.75 -8.88
N LYS A 224 22.75 -10.95 -8.89
CA LYS A 224 23.17 -10.16 -7.72
C LYS A 224 22.07 -9.28 -7.12
N THR A 225 21.15 -8.81 -7.96
CA THR A 225 20.03 -7.95 -7.58
C THR A 225 18.71 -8.71 -7.40
N ASN A 226 18.67 -10.00 -7.71
CA ASN A 226 17.43 -10.78 -7.76
C ASN A 226 17.25 -11.64 -6.50
N ASN A 227 16.73 -11.02 -5.43
CA ASN A 227 16.46 -11.72 -4.17
C ASN A 227 15.17 -12.56 -4.17
N SER A 228 14.38 -12.57 -5.27
CA SER A 228 13.14 -13.38 -5.37
C SER A 228 13.34 -14.67 -6.16
N LEU A 229 14.59 -15.08 -6.36
CA LEU A 229 14.88 -16.34 -7.00
C LEU A 229 14.34 -17.47 -6.12
N SER A 230 13.42 -18.29 -6.64
CA SER A 230 13.01 -19.50 -5.94
C SER A 230 14.13 -20.52 -6.06
N LEU A 231 14.68 -20.93 -4.91
CA LEU A 231 15.70 -21.97 -4.79
C LEU A 231 15.08 -23.37 -4.67
N LEU A 232 13.82 -23.41 -4.19
CA LEU A 232 13.07 -24.62 -3.88
C LEU A 232 11.77 -24.69 -4.70
N ASP A 233 11.42 -25.90 -5.10
CA ASP A 233 10.18 -26.21 -5.83
C ASP A 233 8.97 -26.42 -4.91
N ASN A 234 9.21 -26.62 -3.61
CA ASN A 234 8.20 -26.71 -2.58
C ASN A 234 8.78 -26.11 -1.30
N LEU A 235 7.95 -25.63 -0.39
CA LEU A 235 8.42 -25.08 0.90
C LEU A 235 7.91 -25.88 2.09
N LEU A 236 7.01 -26.85 1.86
CA LEU A 236 6.54 -27.79 2.86
C LEU A 236 7.01 -29.21 2.51
N TYR A 237 7.86 -29.76 3.35
CA TYR A 237 8.43 -31.10 3.19
C TYR A 237 7.90 -32.02 4.28
N ASN A 238 7.34 -33.17 3.89
CA ASN A 238 6.88 -34.21 4.80
C ASN A 238 8.05 -35.03 5.34
N ILE A 239 7.80 -35.79 6.40
CA ILE A 239 8.81 -36.71 6.97
C ILE A 239 9.26 -37.71 5.90
N GLY A 240 10.56 -37.82 5.70
CA GLY A 240 11.17 -38.68 4.68
C GLY A 240 11.33 -38.03 3.32
N ASP A 241 10.82 -36.81 3.12
CA ASP A 241 11.07 -36.07 1.89
C ASP A 241 12.55 -35.66 1.78
N THR A 242 13.01 -35.55 0.54
CA THR A 242 14.34 -35.06 0.20
C THR A 242 14.25 -33.63 -0.32
N LEU A 243 15.11 -32.75 0.17
CA LEU A 243 15.20 -31.38 -0.31
C LEU A 243 15.93 -31.36 -1.65
N SER A 244 15.23 -31.01 -2.72
CA SER A 244 15.81 -30.78 -4.04
C SER A 244 16.08 -29.29 -4.24
N ILE A 245 17.32 -28.95 -4.56
CA ILE A 245 17.75 -27.57 -4.74
C ILE A 245 18.32 -27.42 -6.15
N ASN A 246 17.75 -26.49 -6.91
CA ASN A 246 18.28 -26.16 -8.23
C ASN A 246 19.54 -25.28 -8.08
N THR A 247 20.70 -25.93 -8.01
CA THR A 247 21.98 -25.23 -7.88
C THR A 247 22.67 -24.94 -9.21
N SER A 248 22.15 -25.51 -10.30
CA SER A 248 22.75 -25.42 -11.65
C SER A 248 22.91 -23.97 -12.11
N LEU A 249 21.99 -23.09 -11.72
CA LEU A 249 22.10 -21.67 -11.99
C LEU A 249 23.40 -21.08 -11.44
N PHE A 250 23.77 -21.40 -10.19
CA PHE A 250 24.89 -20.76 -9.51
C PHE A 250 26.25 -21.27 -9.97
N THR A 251 26.36 -22.54 -10.34
CA THR A 251 27.63 -23.16 -10.73
C THR A 251 28.18 -22.59 -12.03
N HIS A 252 27.32 -22.04 -12.88
CA HIS A 252 27.71 -21.27 -14.08
C HIS A 252 28.34 -19.90 -13.77
N PHE A 253 28.01 -19.28 -12.62
CA PHE A 253 28.47 -17.92 -12.28
C PHE A 253 29.51 -17.86 -11.16
N ASP A 254 29.52 -18.87 -10.29
CA ASP A 254 30.37 -18.96 -9.11
C ASP A 254 30.72 -20.41 -8.75
N LYS A 255 31.92 -20.84 -9.14
CA LYS A 255 32.45 -22.17 -8.81
C LYS A 255 32.73 -22.37 -7.31
N ASN A 256 32.61 -21.32 -6.51
CA ASN A 256 32.78 -21.34 -5.06
C ASN A 256 31.45 -21.14 -4.33
N ALA A 257 30.31 -21.30 -5.00
CA ALA A 257 29.01 -21.18 -4.36
C ALA A 257 28.91 -22.15 -3.15
N VAL A 258 28.43 -21.65 -2.02
CA VAL A 258 28.25 -22.43 -0.79
C VAL A 258 26.78 -22.49 -0.44
N LEU A 259 26.31 -23.70 -0.18
CA LEU A 259 24.97 -24.00 0.28
C LEU A 259 25.00 -24.24 1.79
N THR A 260 24.18 -23.53 2.55
CA THR A 260 23.99 -23.80 3.98
C THR A 260 22.51 -23.92 4.34
N ILE A 261 22.20 -24.75 5.35
CA ILE A 261 20.88 -24.82 5.97
C ILE A 261 21.06 -24.48 7.45
N ASN A 262 20.28 -23.52 7.91
CA ASN A 262 20.21 -23.18 9.32
C ASN A 262 18.84 -23.52 9.88
N ASP A 263 18.78 -23.94 11.14
CA ASP A 263 17.51 -24.10 11.85
C ASP A 263 16.90 -22.72 12.24
N TYR A 264 15.79 -22.74 12.99
CA TYR A 264 15.15 -21.50 13.45
C TYR A 264 15.95 -20.77 14.54
N LYS A 265 16.85 -21.46 15.25
CA LYS A 265 17.75 -20.87 16.25
C LYS A 265 18.95 -20.18 15.60
N GLY A 266 19.16 -20.45 14.30
CA GLY A 266 20.25 -19.90 13.52
C GLY A 266 21.48 -20.80 13.44
N GLU A 267 21.43 -21.99 14.06
CA GLU A 267 22.51 -22.98 14.02
C GLU A 267 22.63 -23.58 12.61
N GLU A 268 23.86 -23.65 12.09
CA GLU A 268 24.14 -24.30 10.81
C GLU A 268 24.11 -25.82 10.97
N ILE A 269 23.18 -26.47 10.29
CA ILE A 269 22.97 -27.93 10.35
C ILE A 269 23.44 -28.65 9.08
N PHE A 270 23.69 -27.90 8.01
CA PHE A 270 24.18 -28.40 6.74
C PHE A 270 25.07 -27.35 6.06
N ASN A 271 26.18 -27.79 5.48
CA ASN A 271 27.08 -26.95 4.70
C ASN A 271 27.72 -27.78 3.58
N LYS A 272 27.61 -27.31 2.34
CA LYS A 272 28.23 -27.96 1.19
C LYS A 272 28.67 -26.93 0.15
N ARG A 273 29.90 -27.07 -0.35
CA ARG A 273 30.35 -26.35 -1.54
C ARG A 273 29.72 -26.99 -2.77
N ILE A 274 29.15 -26.16 -3.64
CA ILE A 274 28.45 -26.59 -4.84
C ILE A 274 29.46 -26.78 -5.98
N HIS A 275 29.44 -27.95 -6.61
CA HIS A 275 30.29 -28.29 -7.75
C HIS A 275 29.44 -28.93 -8.86
N GLY A 276 29.70 -28.60 -10.13
CA GLY A 276 29.06 -29.27 -11.29
C GLY A 276 27.60 -28.88 -11.57
N GLU A 277 26.86 -29.75 -12.26
CA GLU A 277 25.42 -29.61 -12.55
C GLU A 277 24.54 -30.29 -11.47
N ASP A 278 25.11 -30.62 -10.31
CA ASP A 278 24.44 -31.44 -9.30
C ASP A 278 23.13 -30.80 -8.78
N ILE A 279 22.02 -31.52 -8.99
CA ILE A 279 20.85 -31.35 -8.12
C ILE A 279 21.27 -31.92 -6.77
N SER A 280 21.48 -31.04 -5.79
CA SER A 280 21.75 -31.48 -4.43
C SER A 280 20.44 -32.00 -3.84
N LEU A 281 20.35 -33.32 -3.71
CA LEU A 281 19.33 -34.02 -2.95
C LEU A 281 19.83 -34.15 -1.52
N ILE A 282 19.21 -33.42 -0.59
CA ILE A 282 19.56 -33.47 0.83
C ILE A 282 18.47 -34.26 1.54
N ASP A 283 18.84 -35.41 2.11
CA ASP A 283 17.95 -36.19 2.95
C ASP A 283 17.67 -35.41 4.24
N LEU A 284 16.40 -35.06 4.45
CA LEU A 284 15.94 -34.33 5.63
C LEU A 284 15.62 -35.25 6.80
N SER A 285 15.58 -36.58 6.59
CA SER A 285 15.20 -37.58 7.62
C SER A 285 16.06 -37.52 8.88
N GLN A 286 17.31 -37.06 8.74
CA GLN A 286 18.27 -36.89 9.84
C GLN A 286 18.04 -35.65 10.70
N TYR A 287 17.20 -34.71 10.26
CA TYR A 287 16.97 -33.44 10.96
C TYR A 287 15.62 -33.45 11.71
N PRO A 288 15.50 -32.73 12.84
CA PRO A 288 14.23 -32.67 13.57
C PRO A 288 13.15 -31.95 12.76
N LYS A 289 11.88 -32.15 13.12
CA LYS A 289 10.79 -31.35 12.55
C LYS A 289 10.98 -29.88 12.92
N GLY A 290 10.70 -28.97 11.99
CA GLY A 290 10.76 -27.54 12.27
C GLY A 290 10.92 -26.66 11.04
N ALA A 291 11.04 -25.36 11.31
CA ALA A 291 11.35 -24.35 10.31
C ALA A 291 12.86 -24.20 10.09
N TYR A 292 13.24 -24.07 8.82
CA TYR A 292 14.62 -23.98 8.37
C TYR A 292 14.80 -22.79 7.42
N GLN A 293 16.04 -22.34 7.27
CA GLN A 293 16.44 -21.37 6.27
C GLN A 293 17.57 -21.92 5.41
N LEU A 294 17.27 -22.08 4.13
CA LEU A 294 18.26 -22.32 3.09
C LEU A 294 18.97 -21.02 2.75
N LYS A 295 20.31 -21.08 2.63
CA LYS A 295 21.12 -19.99 2.10
C LYS A 295 22.03 -20.50 0.99
N VAL A 296 22.08 -19.76 -0.11
CA VAL A 296 23.10 -19.93 -1.15
C VAL A 296 23.95 -18.67 -1.17
N ASN A 297 25.22 -18.77 -0.80
CA ASN A 297 26.19 -17.72 -1.04
C ASN A 297 26.81 -17.94 -2.41
N ALA A 298 26.45 -17.11 -3.37
CA ALA A 298 26.99 -17.18 -4.73
C ALA A 298 26.97 -15.79 -5.35
N THR A 299 27.89 -15.52 -6.28
CA THR A 299 27.97 -14.25 -7.00
C THR A 299 28.17 -13.02 -6.11
N GLY A 300 28.62 -13.20 -4.87
CA GLY A 300 28.72 -12.13 -3.87
C GLY A 300 27.39 -11.72 -3.23
N THR A 301 26.35 -12.53 -3.37
CA THR A 301 25.01 -12.32 -2.81
C THR A 301 24.59 -13.54 -1.98
N ASN A 302 23.80 -13.31 -0.93
CA ASN A 302 23.18 -14.36 -0.13
C ASN A 302 21.71 -14.54 -0.54
N TYR A 303 21.41 -15.59 -1.30
CA TYR A 303 20.03 -15.96 -1.62
C TYR A 303 19.45 -16.74 -0.44
N LYS A 304 18.27 -16.37 0.04
CA LYS A 304 17.65 -16.94 1.25
C LYS A 304 16.26 -17.46 0.93
N GLN A 305 15.93 -18.66 1.38
CA GLN A 305 14.55 -19.18 1.31
C GLN A 305 14.23 -19.99 2.57
N ASN A 306 13.07 -19.73 3.16
CA ASN A 306 12.61 -20.46 4.32
C ASN A 306 11.73 -21.63 3.88
N PHE A 307 11.83 -22.76 4.58
CA PHE A 307 10.99 -23.93 4.38
C PHE A 307 10.64 -24.58 5.72
N TYR A 308 9.65 -25.45 5.73
CA TYR A 308 9.26 -26.25 6.89
C TYR A 308 9.39 -27.73 6.57
N TYR A 309 9.96 -28.49 7.52
CA TYR A 309 10.05 -29.95 7.47
C TYR A 309 9.21 -30.55 8.58
N GLY A 310 8.14 -31.26 8.21
CA GLY A 310 7.17 -31.86 9.11
C GLY A 310 5.77 -31.94 8.50
N ASN A 311 4.94 -32.83 9.04
CA ASN A 311 3.57 -33.09 8.60
C ASN A 311 2.49 -32.57 9.58
N ASP A 312 2.87 -31.66 10.46
CA ASP A 312 2.13 -31.25 11.66
C ASP A 312 1.73 -29.77 11.66
N ILE A 313 1.72 -29.12 10.50
CA ILE A 313 1.42 -27.68 10.36
C ILE A 313 0.05 -27.31 10.95
N ASP A 314 -0.93 -28.22 10.94
CA ASP A 314 -2.24 -27.95 11.54
C ASP A 314 -2.21 -28.00 13.07
N SER A 315 -1.28 -28.77 13.65
CA SER A 315 -1.20 -29.01 15.09
C SER A 315 -0.14 -28.18 15.81
N LEU A 316 0.63 -27.32 15.12
CA LEU A 316 1.59 -26.43 15.80
C LEU A 316 0.91 -25.32 16.59
N TYR A 317 -0.28 -24.86 16.18
CA TYR A 317 -0.94 -23.69 16.77
C TYR A 317 -1.17 -23.80 18.29
N PRO A 318 -1.72 -24.91 18.84
CA PRO A 318 -1.84 -25.09 20.29
C PRO A 318 -0.49 -25.02 21.03
N GLY A 319 0.58 -25.51 20.41
CA GLY A 319 1.94 -25.44 20.95
C GLY A 319 2.45 -24.00 21.05
N PHE A 320 2.30 -23.23 19.97
CA PHE A 320 2.66 -21.81 19.96
C PHE A 320 1.84 -20.99 20.96
N LEU A 321 0.53 -21.26 21.06
CA LEU A 321 -0.33 -20.59 22.03
C LEU A 321 0.14 -20.85 23.47
N LYS A 322 0.39 -22.12 23.82
CA LYS A 322 0.88 -22.51 25.16
C LYS A 322 2.25 -21.91 25.51
N ARG A 323 3.16 -21.80 24.53
CA ARG A 323 4.46 -21.13 24.71
C ARG A 323 4.25 -19.63 24.94
N SER A 324 3.40 -18.99 24.12
CA SER A 324 3.08 -17.56 24.25
C SER A 324 2.40 -17.20 25.58
N GLU A 325 1.62 -18.09 26.19
CA GLU A 325 0.96 -17.84 27.49
C GLU A 325 1.95 -17.66 28.64
N LYS A 326 3.17 -18.20 28.51
CA LYS A 326 4.26 -18.04 29.50
C LYS A 326 4.97 -16.69 29.39
N ILE A 327 4.70 -15.91 28.36
CA ILE A 327 5.31 -14.60 28.13
C ILE A 327 4.44 -13.52 28.77
N TYR A 328 5.04 -12.74 29.68
CA TYR A 328 4.34 -11.69 30.44
C TYR A 328 4.60 -10.26 29.93
N ASP A 329 5.69 -10.04 29.20
CA ASP A 329 5.99 -8.73 28.61
C ASP A 329 4.88 -8.29 27.63
N GLU A 330 4.33 -7.09 27.82
CA GLU A 330 3.17 -6.62 27.05
C GLU A 330 3.52 -6.49 25.56
N LYS A 331 4.68 -5.90 25.24
CA LYS A 331 5.12 -5.72 23.86
C LYS A 331 5.27 -7.09 23.18
N ALA A 332 5.91 -8.04 23.84
CA ALA A 332 6.09 -9.39 23.32
C ALA A 332 4.75 -10.08 23.06
N ARG A 333 3.80 -9.99 23.99
CA ARG A 333 2.45 -10.55 23.83
C ARG A 333 1.71 -9.98 22.63
N ILE A 334 1.76 -8.66 22.41
CA ILE A 334 1.09 -8.01 21.27
C ILE A 334 1.71 -8.49 19.94
N ASN A 335 3.04 -8.62 19.88
CA ASN A 335 3.72 -9.10 18.69
C ASN A 335 3.42 -10.59 18.40
N LEU A 336 3.38 -11.43 19.44
CA LEU A 336 2.96 -12.84 19.32
C LEU A 336 1.50 -12.96 18.90
N GLU A 337 0.60 -12.13 19.41
CA GLU A 337 -0.82 -12.08 19.02
C GLU A 337 -0.99 -11.78 17.52
N ALA A 338 -0.20 -10.85 16.97
CA ALA A 338 -0.22 -10.54 15.54
C ALA A 338 0.11 -11.78 14.68
N LEU A 339 1.16 -12.50 15.07
CA LEU A 339 1.62 -13.71 14.38
C LEU A 339 0.63 -14.87 14.54
N LEU A 340 0.15 -15.13 15.75
CA LEU A 340 -0.84 -16.18 16.04
C LEU A 340 -2.17 -15.92 15.31
N THR A 341 -2.63 -14.67 15.26
CA THR A 341 -3.84 -14.30 14.52
C THR A 341 -3.67 -14.57 13.02
N ARG A 342 -2.50 -14.20 12.46
CA ARG A 342 -2.21 -14.48 11.05
C ARG A 342 -2.10 -15.98 10.79
N TYR A 343 -1.44 -16.72 11.68
CA TYR A 343 -1.32 -18.18 11.61
C TYR A 343 -2.70 -18.83 11.49
N LYS A 344 -3.57 -18.53 12.47
CA LYS A 344 -4.92 -19.10 12.56
C LYS A 344 -5.73 -18.82 11.30
N HIS A 345 -5.62 -17.62 10.75
CA HIS A 345 -6.30 -17.27 9.51
C HIS A 345 -5.78 -18.07 8.30
N LEU A 346 -4.47 -18.34 8.23
CA LEU A 346 -3.88 -19.07 7.10
C LEU A 346 -4.19 -20.58 7.11
N ILE A 347 -4.31 -21.18 8.29
CA ILE A 347 -4.63 -22.61 8.44
C ILE A 347 -6.14 -22.92 8.42
N ASP A 348 -6.97 -21.89 8.47
CA ASP A 348 -8.43 -22.04 8.34
C ASP A 348 -8.78 -22.71 7.01
N SER A 349 -9.75 -23.64 7.02
CA SER A 349 -10.09 -24.47 5.87
C SER A 349 -10.45 -23.68 4.61
N GLU A 350 -11.01 -22.47 4.76
CA GLU A 350 -11.35 -21.62 3.60
C GLU A 350 -10.13 -20.95 2.96
N ASN A 351 -9.03 -20.82 3.71
CA ASN A 351 -7.83 -20.08 3.30
C ASN A 351 -6.63 -21.00 3.02
N LYS A 352 -6.66 -22.23 3.53
CA LYS A 352 -5.58 -23.20 3.43
C LYS A 352 -5.43 -23.75 2.02
N LYS A 353 -4.23 -23.62 1.44
CA LYS A 353 -3.90 -24.13 0.10
C LYS A 353 -2.53 -24.81 0.09
N LEU A 354 -2.47 -26.10 0.43
CA LEU A 354 -1.20 -26.83 0.61
C LEU A 354 -0.32 -26.86 -0.64
N GLN A 355 -0.90 -26.92 -1.84
CA GLN A 355 -0.15 -26.96 -3.10
C GLN A 355 0.21 -25.56 -3.65
N ASP A 356 -0.38 -24.50 -3.09
CA ASP A 356 -0.12 -23.12 -3.51
C ASP A 356 1.15 -22.60 -2.82
N GLN A 357 2.24 -22.45 -3.59
CA GLN A 357 3.51 -21.92 -3.07
C GLN A 357 3.34 -20.53 -2.43
N ILE A 358 2.49 -19.64 -2.95
CA ILE A 358 2.27 -18.32 -2.35
C ILE A 358 1.64 -18.48 -0.96
N TRP A 359 0.72 -19.43 -0.80
CA TRP A 359 0.19 -19.77 0.52
C TRP A 359 1.28 -20.36 1.44
N GLN A 360 2.09 -21.29 0.94
CA GLN A 360 3.19 -21.87 1.71
C GLN A 360 4.17 -20.80 2.20
N ARG A 361 4.56 -19.85 1.34
CA ARG A 361 5.41 -18.70 1.70
C ARG A 361 4.83 -17.90 2.86
N LYS A 362 3.51 -17.68 2.85
CA LYS A 362 2.80 -16.95 3.92
C LYS A 362 2.85 -17.69 5.25
N ILE A 363 2.53 -18.98 5.27
CA ILE A 363 2.49 -19.74 6.53
C ILE A 363 3.89 -19.98 7.10
N ILE A 364 4.89 -20.23 6.25
CA ILE A 364 6.27 -20.48 6.67
C ILE A 364 6.91 -19.21 7.22
N PHE A 365 6.62 -18.05 6.64
CA PHE A 365 7.02 -16.76 7.22
C PHE A 365 6.53 -16.65 8.67
N VAL A 366 5.25 -16.94 8.93
CA VAL A 366 4.66 -16.85 10.27
C VAL A 366 5.25 -17.89 11.22
N ILE A 367 5.40 -19.15 10.78
CA ILE A 367 6.00 -20.21 11.59
C ILE A 367 7.42 -19.83 12.00
N LYS A 368 8.26 -19.43 11.04
CA LYS A 368 9.66 -19.11 11.31
C LYS A 368 9.78 -17.92 12.26
N GLU A 369 8.97 -16.88 12.08
CA GLU A 369 8.97 -15.72 12.97
C GLU A 369 8.48 -16.09 14.38
N LEU A 370 7.43 -16.93 14.50
CA LEU A 370 6.97 -17.44 15.79
C LEU A 370 8.05 -18.24 16.51
N GLU A 371 8.72 -19.15 15.82
CA GLU A 371 9.79 -19.96 16.39
C GLU A 371 10.98 -19.10 16.85
N ASP A 372 11.44 -18.17 16.02
CA ASP A 372 12.55 -17.26 16.36
C ASP A 372 12.21 -16.39 17.57
N VAL A 373 11.04 -15.73 17.54
CA VAL A 373 10.61 -14.83 18.62
C VAL A 373 10.40 -15.60 19.91
N LEU A 374 9.69 -16.74 19.90
CA LEU A 374 9.45 -17.53 21.10
C LEU A 374 10.74 -18.10 21.67
N TYR A 375 11.63 -18.63 20.83
CA TYR A 375 12.92 -19.15 21.27
C TYR A 375 13.73 -18.09 22.01
N LYS A 376 13.89 -16.90 21.42
CA LYS A 376 14.62 -15.80 22.06
C LYS A 376 13.97 -15.36 23.36
N LEU A 377 12.65 -15.18 23.39
CA LEU A 377 11.93 -14.77 24.60
C LEU A 377 12.01 -15.82 25.72
N GLU A 378 11.92 -17.10 25.39
CA GLU A 378 12.08 -18.22 26.34
C GLU A 378 13.49 -18.27 26.95
N ASN A 379 14.49 -17.75 26.24
CA ASN A 379 15.88 -17.63 26.70
C ASN A 379 16.23 -16.23 27.25
N ASN A 380 15.25 -15.33 27.41
CA ASN A 380 15.44 -13.94 27.86
C ASN A 380 16.34 -13.09 26.93
N GLU A 381 16.30 -13.35 25.63
CA GLU A 381 17.02 -12.60 24.60
C GLU A 381 16.14 -11.51 23.96
N GLU A 382 16.78 -10.49 23.37
CA GLU A 382 16.09 -9.42 22.64
C GLU A 382 15.57 -9.90 21.28
N SER A 383 14.26 -9.79 21.05
CA SER A 383 13.59 -10.31 19.85
C SER A 383 13.08 -9.26 18.87
N PHE A 384 13.08 -7.98 19.23
CA PHE A 384 12.38 -6.94 18.45
C PHE A 384 13.29 -5.81 18.00
N LYS A 385 14.24 -5.41 18.84
CA LYS A 385 15.13 -4.29 18.55
C LYS A 385 16.19 -4.68 17.53
N ASN A 386 16.37 -3.84 16.51
CA ASN A 386 17.38 -4.01 15.47
C ASN A 386 17.37 -5.37 14.73
N THR A 387 16.24 -6.09 14.71
CA THR A 387 16.14 -7.35 13.99
C THR A 387 16.10 -7.12 12.48
N LEU A 388 16.81 -7.97 11.73
CA LEU A 388 16.91 -7.86 10.27
C LEU A 388 15.81 -8.67 9.57
N GLY A 389 15.47 -8.25 8.35
CA GLY A 389 14.54 -8.95 7.49
C GLY A 389 13.10 -8.52 7.69
N LYS A 390 12.18 -9.43 7.34
CA LYS A 390 10.74 -9.18 7.31
C LYS A 390 10.13 -9.47 8.68
N HIS A 391 9.28 -8.60 9.18
CA HIS A 391 8.60 -8.78 10.46
C HIS A 391 7.16 -8.30 10.42
N LEU A 392 6.30 -9.00 11.16
CA LEU A 392 4.94 -8.58 11.50
C LEU A 392 4.93 -8.18 12.97
N ARG A 393 4.44 -6.97 13.27
CA ARG A 393 4.53 -6.37 14.60
C ARG A 393 3.21 -5.72 15.01
N GLY A 394 3.09 -5.41 16.29
CA GLY A 394 1.98 -4.64 16.83
C GLY A 394 2.35 -3.77 18.01
N PHE A 395 1.44 -2.88 18.37
CA PHE A 395 1.54 -1.95 19.50
C PHE A 395 0.18 -1.68 20.12
N ARG A 396 0.17 -1.19 21.36
CA ARG A 396 -1.04 -0.73 22.04
C ARG A 396 -1.31 0.72 21.66
N SER A 397 -2.42 0.98 20.96
CA SER A 397 -2.79 2.35 20.60
C SER A 397 -3.26 3.16 21.80
N THR A 398 -2.84 4.41 21.87
CA THR A 398 -3.30 5.40 22.84
C THR A 398 -4.70 5.93 22.53
N ILE A 399 -5.21 5.75 21.31
CA ILE A 399 -6.53 6.25 20.88
C ILE A 399 -7.66 5.53 21.62
N ASP A 400 -7.62 4.21 21.68
CA ASP A 400 -8.71 3.35 22.18
C ASP A 400 -8.25 2.22 23.12
N ASN A 401 -6.94 2.12 23.38
CA ASN A 401 -6.30 1.06 24.15
C ASN A 401 -6.39 -0.32 23.48
N GLN A 402 -6.48 -0.35 22.15
CA GLN A 402 -6.55 -1.58 21.37
C GLN A 402 -5.24 -1.84 20.64
N ASN A 403 -4.99 -3.11 20.31
CA ASN A 403 -3.82 -3.48 19.55
C ASN A 403 -3.97 -3.01 18.10
N GLN A 404 -2.91 -2.45 17.55
CA GLN A 404 -2.77 -2.09 16.15
C GLN A 404 -1.50 -2.72 15.59
N TYR A 405 -1.46 -2.90 14.28
CA TYR A 405 -0.49 -3.77 13.63
C TYR A 405 0.17 -3.09 12.43
N TYR A 406 1.40 -3.50 12.15
CA TYR A 406 2.18 -3.04 11.00
C TYR A 406 3.15 -4.14 10.56
N LYS A 407 3.61 -4.05 9.31
CA LYS A 407 4.62 -4.94 8.72
C LYS A 407 5.84 -4.12 8.35
N LEU A 408 7.03 -4.68 8.50
CA LEU A 408 8.27 -4.00 8.15
C LEU A 408 9.25 -4.94 7.45
N TYR A 409 10.17 -4.34 6.71
CA TYR A 409 11.37 -4.99 6.21
C TYR A 409 12.60 -4.15 6.55
N ILE A 410 13.59 -4.77 7.18
CA ILE A 410 14.87 -4.17 7.55
C ILE A 410 15.96 -4.75 6.65
N PRO A 411 16.69 -3.93 5.87
CA PRO A 411 17.66 -4.43 4.91
C PRO A 411 18.92 -4.98 5.59
N ASP A 412 19.62 -5.91 4.92
CA ASP A 412 20.82 -6.59 5.45
C ASP A 412 21.96 -5.61 5.77
N ASN A 413 21.99 -4.42 5.13
CA ASN A 413 22.98 -3.38 5.40
C ASN A 413 22.68 -2.52 6.65
N TYR A 414 21.61 -2.80 7.38
CA TYR A 414 21.31 -2.16 8.66
C TYR A 414 22.33 -2.62 9.72
N ARG A 415 23.35 -1.78 9.96
CA ARG A 415 24.48 -2.07 10.86
C ARG A 415 24.11 -1.98 12.34
N ASN A 416 23.11 -2.75 12.78
CA ASN A 416 22.60 -2.83 14.15
C ASN A 416 22.34 -1.42 14.76
N GLY A 417 21.67 -0.56 13.99
CA GLY A 417 21.32 0.80 14.41
C GLY A 417 22.46 1.83 14.45
N LYS A 418 23.69 1.50 14.03
CA LYS A 418 24.82 2.47 14.04
C LYS A 418 24.57 3.69 13.15
N ASN A 419 23.91 3.51 12.02
CA ASN A 419 23.59 4.58 11.08
C ASN A 419 22.05 4.68 10.92
N PRO A 420 21.48 5.89 10.94
CA PRO A 420 20.07 6.08 10.67
C PRO A 420 19.76 5.72 9.21
N LEU A 421 18.75 4.87 8.98
CA LEU A 421 18.33 4.51 7.62
C LEU A 421 17.09 5.29 7.15
N PRO A 422 17.00 5.63 5.86
CA PRO A 422 15.77 6.13 5.26
C PRO A 422 14.62 5.12 5.42
N VAL A 423 13.39 5.63 5.46
CA VAL A 423 12.17 4.81 5.57
C VAL A 423 11.25 5.12 4.39
N VAL A 424 10.78 4.08 3.70
CA VAL A 424 9.69 4.16 2.72
C VAL A 424 8.44 3.61 3.37
N VAL A 425 7.44 4.48 3.56
CA VAL A 425 6.15 4.12 4.15
C VAL A 425 5.13 3.86 3.05
N PHE A 426 4.60 2.64 3.00
CA PHE A 426 3.51 2.24 2.13
C PHE A 426 2.19 2.57 2.81
N VAL A 427 1.55 3.62 2.31
CA VAL A 427 0.24 4.06 2.77
C VAL A 427 -0.83 3.18 2.11
N PRO A 428 -1.65 2.47 2.91
CA PRO A 428 -2.57 1.47 2.39
C PRO A 428 -3.69 2.15 1.61
N PHE A 429 -4.13 1.47 0.55
CA PHE A 429 -5.43 1.75 -0.06
C PHE A 429 -6.52 0.96 0.67
N ARG A 430 -7.76 1.45 0.60
CA ARG A 430 -8.89 0.77 1.22
C ARG A 430 -9.17 -0.56 0.52
N THR A 431 -9.09 -1.64 1.28
CA THR A 431 -9.52 -2.99 0.85
C THR A 431 -10.94 -3.29 1.32
N ASP A 432 -11.38 -4.54 1.17
CA ASP A 432 -12.63 -5.08 1.72
C ASP A 432 -12.91 -4.56 3.15
N PRO A 433 -14.02 -3.82 3.38
CA PRO A 433 -14.34 -3.22 4.67
C PRO A 433 -14.75 -4.26 5.73
N THR A 434 -14.71 -5.56 5.41
CA THR A 434 -14.97 -6.65 6.35
C THR A 434 -13.69 -7.35 6.82
N ARG A 435 -12.51 -6.97 6.30
CA ARG A 435 -11.23 -7.62 6.62
C ARG A 435 -10.27 -6.71 7.39
N ALA A 436 -9.93 -7.14 8.60
CA ALA A 436 -8.88 -6.52 9.42
C ALA A 436 -7.50 -6.62 8.76
N PHE A 437 -6.58 -5.74 9.14
CA PHE A 437 -5.21 -5.64 8.58
C PHE A 437 -4.49 -6.99 8.47
N LEU A 438 -4.48 -7.79 9.53
CA LEU A 438 -3.80 -9.10 9.58
C LEU A 438 -4.41 -10.17 8.65
N LYS A 439 -5.60 -9.91 8.10
CA LYS A 439 -6.30 -10.76 7.13
C LYS A 439 -6.40 -10.11 5.75
N SER A 440 -5.85 -8.91 5.60
CA SER A 440 -6.00 -8.08 4.40
C SER A 440 -4.93 -8.39 3.35
N PHE A 441 -5.12 -7.81 2.17
CA PHE A 441 -4.16 -7.87 1.06
C PHE A 441 -2.79 -7.27 1.43
N HIS A 442 -2.75 -6.27 2.32
CA HIS A 442 -1.52 -5.55 2.70
C HIS A 442 -0.46 -6.44 3.37
N VAL A 443 -0.90 -7.51 4.04
CA VAL A 443 0.00 -8.53 4.62
C VAL A 443 0.13 -9.79 3.76
N ALA A 444 -0.67 -9.92 2.70
CA ALA A 444 -0.74 -11.13 1.89
C ALA A 444 -0.02 -11.02 0.53
N ASN A 445 0.16 -9.82 -0.03
CA ASN A 445 0.75 -9.64 -1.35
C ASN A 445 2.29 -9.76 -1.35
N MET A 446 2.79 -10.99 -1.25
CA MET A 446 4.23 -11.27 -1.17
C MET A 446 4.98 -11.01 -2.49
N ASN A 447 4.32 -11.10 -3.65
CA ASN A 447 5.01 -10.97 -4.95
C ASN A 447 5.42 -9.52 -5.21
N VAL A 448 4.51 -8.56 -4.98
CA VAL A 448 4.84 -7.13 -5.05
C VAL A 448 5.82 -6.73 -3.95
N GLU A 449 5.67 -7.33 -2.77
CA GLU A 449 6.57 -7.10 -1.64
C GLU A 449 8.02 -7.51 -1.96
N ASP A 450 8.25 -8.62 -2.67
CA ASP A 450 9.59 -9.06 -3.03
C ASP A 450 10.32 -8.05 -3.93
N GLU A 451 9.61 -7.46 -4.90
CA GLU A 451 10.19 -6.41 -5.75
C GLU A 451 10.49 -5.15 -4.92
N GLN A 452 9.64 -4.80 -3.96
CA GLN A 452 9.92 -3.70 -3.03
C GLN A 452 11.14 -4.00 -2.16
N ILE A 453 11.28 -5.24 -1.66
CA ILE A 453 12.43 -5.70 -0.86
C ILE A 453 13.73 -5.63 -1.67
N LYS A 454 13.72 -6.00 -2.95
CA LYS A 454 14.91 -5.83 -3.81
C LYS A 454 15.32 -4.37 -3.91
N ALA A 455 14.35 -3.47 -4.07
CA ALA A 455 14.62 -2.05 -4.04
C ALA A 455 15.20 -1.63 -2.68
N ALA A 456 14.61 -2.08 -1.58
CA ALA A 456 15.06 -1.79 -0.22
C ALA A 456 16.54 -2.17 -0.01
N GLU A 457 16.95 -3.37 -0.45
CA GLU A 457 18.33 -3.83 -0.36
C GLU A 457 19.26 -2.99 -1.24
N LYS A 458 18.85 -2.68 -2.47
CA LYS A 458 19.62 -1.86 -3.41
C LYS A 458 19.89 -0.45 -2.88
N TYR A 459 18.90 0.19 -2.26
CA TYR A 459 19.01 1.59 -1.80
C TYR A 459 19.33 1.72 -0.30
N GLY A 460 19.25 0.63 0.47
CA GLY A 460 19.39 0.64 1.93
C GLY A 460 18.26 1.35 2.63
N TYR A 461 17.01 1.01 2.30
CA TYR A 461 15.81 1.59 2.90
C TYR A 461 15.08 0.60 3.80
N ILE A 462 14.55 1.08 4.91
CA ILE A 462 13.53 0.36 5.67
C ILE A 462 12.20 0.48 4.92
N LEU A 463 11.48 -0.63 4.78
CA LEU A 463 10.12 -0.62 4.27
C LEU A 463 9.13 -0.73 5.43
N LEU A 464 8.08 0.07 5.41
CA LEU A 464 7.05 0.08 6.44
C LEU A 464 5.66 0.06 5.81
N TRP A 465 4.93 -1.04 5.97
CA TRP A 465 3.52 -1.15 5.58
C TRP A 465 2.64 -0.99 6.81
N ILE A 466 1.78 0.02 6.79
CA ILE A 466 0.97 0.42 7.93
C ILE A 466 -0.51 0.04 7.73
N ASN A 467 -1.26 -0.05 8.83
CA ASN A 467 -2.72 -0.15 8.77
C ASN A 467 -3.38 1.18 8.43
N ALA A 468 -2.89 2.29 9.00
CA ALA A 468 -3.48 3.63 8.90
C ALA A 468 -5.01 3.57 9.14
N ARG A 469 -5.39 3.07 10.32
CA ARG A 469 -6.74 2.58 10.57
C ARG A 469 -7.81 3.63 10.24
N GLY A 470 -8.93 3.17 9.71
CA GLY A 470 -10.11 3.99 9.48
C GLY A 470 -10.39 4.29 8.02
N TYR A 471 -11.19 5.32 7.82
CA TYR A 471 -11.67 5.68 6.50
C TYR A 471 -10.65 6.62 5.83
N VAL A 472 -10.10 6.19 4.67
CA VAL A 472 -9.48 7.09 3.69
C VAL A 472 -10.44 8.26 3.39
N PHE A 473 -9.99 9.38 2.83
CA PHE A 473 -10.73 10.67 2.70
C PHE A 473 -10.46 11.70 3.81
N GLY A 474 -9.25 11.65 4.37
CA GLY A 474 -8.74 12.69 5.26
C GLY A 474 -9.25 12.58 6.69
N ASN A 475 -9.74 11.41 7.13
CA ASN A 475 -10.13 11.17 8.50
C ASN A 475 -8.94 11.46 9.45
N PRO A 476 -9.13 12.19 10.57
CA PRO A 476 -8.06 12.47 11.53
C PRO A 476 -7.51 11.21 12.24
N ILE A 477 -8.28 10.11 12.32
CA ILE A 477 -7.89 8.86 12.99
C ILE A 477 -6.80 8.13 12.19
N GLU A 478 -6.95 8.06 10.87
CA GLU A 478 -5.96 7.48 9.94
C GLU A 478 -4.57 8.09 10.16
N GLN A 479 -4.53 9.41 10.31
CA GLN A 479 -3.28 10.14 10.50
C GLN A 479 -2.68 9.94 11.90
N ALA A 480 -3.52 9.89 12.93
CA ALA A 480 -3.06 9.62 14.28
C ALA A 480 -2.42 8.23 14.35
N ASP A 481 -3.08 7.22 13.76
CA ASP A 481 -2.57 5.85 13.66
C ASP A 481 -1.25 5.77 12.89
N PHE A 482 -1.13 6.48 11.76
CA PHE A 482 0.11 6.61 11.01
C PHE A 482 1.28 7.07 11.89
N PHE A 483 1.07 8.13 12.69
CA PHE A 483 2.13 8.66 13.55
C PHE A 483 2.41 7.76 14.75
N GLU A 484 1.41 7.06 15.32
CA GLU A 484 1.65 6.04 16.35
C GLU A 484 2.57 4.91 15.83
N VAL A 485 2.37 4.47 14.59
CA VAL A 485 3.24 3.44 13.97
C VAL A 485 4.66 3.96 13.78
N LEU A 486 4.84 5.19 13.28
CA LEU A 486 6.18 5.77 13.14
C LEU A 486 6.89 5.92 14.50
N ASP A 487 6.17 6.35 15.53
CA ASP A 487 6.72 6.47 16.88
C ASP A 487 7.09 5.11 17.46
N GLU A 488 6.35 4.05 17.15
CA GLU A 488 6.70 2.68 17.54
C GLU A 488 7.97 2.19 16.83
N VAL A 489 8.07 2.37 15.51
CA VAL A 489 9.25 1.97 14.73
C VAL A 489 10.52 2.67 15.23
N LYS A 490 10.42 3.93 15.63
CA LYS A 490 11.55 4.71 16.20
C LYS A 490 12.09 4.14 17.52
N LYS A 491 11.29 3.38 18.27
CA LYS A 491 11.76 2.74 19.52
C LYS A 491 12.71 1.58 19.23
N ASP A 492 12.50 0.89 18.11
CA ASP A 492 13.19 -0.35 17.76
C ASP A 492 14.30 -0.16 16.73
N TYR A 493 14.22 0.90 15.93
CA TYR A 493 15.13 1.15 14.81
C TYR A 493 15.62 2.59 14.76
N ASN A 494 16.89 2.77 14.42
CA ASN A 494 17.47 4.09 14.14
C ASN A 494 17.09 4.52 12.72
N ILE A 495 16.12 5.43 12.61
CA ILE A 495 15.62 5.93 11.32
C ILE A 495 16.08 7.37 11.05
N ASP A 496 16.34 7.71 9.79
CA ASP A 496 16.68 9.07 9.36
C ASP A 496 15.39 9.89 9.18
N GLU A 497 15.02 10.68 10.18
CA GLU A 497 13.82 11.54 10.14
C GLU A 497 13.85 12.62 9.05
N ASN A 498 15.00 12.85 8.41
CA ASN A 498 15.09 13.72 7.24
C ASN A 498 14.84 12.97 5.92
N LYS A 499 14.58 11.66 5.97
CA LYS A 499 14.39 10.78 4.81
C LYS A 499 13.25 9.77 5.04
N ILE A 500 12.11 10.29 5.46
CA ILE A 500 10.85 9.55 5.46
C ILE A 500 10.16 9.84 4.12
N TYR A 501 9.90 8.79 3.34
CA TYR A 501 9.24 8.86 2.05
C TYR A 501 7.86 8.20 2.13
N LEU A 502 6.88 8.74 1.41
CA LEU A 502 5.55 8.14 1.32
C LEU A 502 5.32 7.55 -0.07
N THR A 503 4.67 6.40 -0.11
CA THR A 503 4.18 5.81 -1.36
C THR A 503 2.81 5.18 -1.20
N GLY A 504 1.99 5.24 -2.24
CA GLY A 504 0.65 4.67 -2.25
C GLY A 504 -0.01 4.70 -3.63
N THR A 505 -0.95 3.78 -3.85
CA THR A 505 -1.76 3.66 -5.08
C THR A 505 -3.21 4.09 -4.82
N CYS A 506 -3.90 4.65 -5.82
CA CYS A 506 -5.33 4.99 -5.74
C CYS A 506 -5.70 5.80 -4.47
N SER A 507 -6.46 5.21 -3.53
CA SER A 507 -6.81 5.82 -2.25
C SER A 507 -5.65 5.92 -1.26
N GLY A 508 -4.67 5.01 -1.32
CA GLY A 508 -3.39 5.17 -0.61
C GLY A 508 -2.54 6.30 -1.21
N GLY A 509 -2.68 6.55 -2.52
CA GLY A 509 -2.11 7.72 -3.20
C GLY A 509 -2.75 9.02 -2.74
N LEU A 510 -4.08 9.05 -2.60
CA LEU A 510 -4.82 10.16 -1.99
C LEU A 510 -4.34 10.45 -0.58
N SER A 511 -4.24 9.43 0.28
CA SER A 511 -3.79 9.59 1.65
C SER A 511 -2.34 10.09 1.70
N SER A 512 -1.45 9.52 0.89
CA SER A 512 -0.05 9.99 0.76
C SER A 512 0.03 11.49 0.41
N LEU A 513 -0.71 11.94 -0.60
CA LEU A 513 -0.78 13.35 -0.96
C LEU A 513 -1.41 14.18 0.18
N THR A 514 -2.48 13.71 0.80
CA THR A 514 -3.13 14.39 1.94
C THR A 514 -2.18 14.56 3.13
N PHE A 515 -1.33 13.57 3.42
CA PHE A 515 -0.25 13.71 4.41
C PHE A 515 0.74 14.81 4.02
N GLY A 516 1.20 14.85 2.77
CA GLY A 516 2.08 15.92 2.27
C GLY A 516 1.44 17.31 2.31
N MET A 517 0.15 17.40 2.00
CA MET A 517 -0.65 18.63 2.07
C MET A 517 -0.77 19.18 3.49
N ARG A 518 -1.02 18.30 4.47
CA ARG A 518 -1.27 18.66 5.87
C ARG A 518 0.00 18.78 6.70
N TYR A 519 1.05 18.05 6.33
CA TYR A 519 2.33 18.00 7.05
C TYR A 519 3.53 18.19 6.08
N PRO A 520 3.60 19.32 5.37
CA PRO A 520 4.60 19.53 4.31
C PRO A 520 6.06 19.44 4.81
N SER A 521 6.29 19.66 6.11
CA SER A 521 7.61 19.60 6.75
C SER A 521 7.96 18.25 7.39
N LYS A 522 7.17 17.18 7.16
CA LYS A 522 7.42 15.85 7.77
C LYS A 522 8.08 14.85 6.83
N PHE A 523 7.96 15.02 5.52
CA PHE A 523 8.42 14.04 4.53
C PHE A 523 9.50 14.61 3.62
N ALA A 524 10.35 13.72 3.10
CA ALA A 524 11.43 14.07 2.19
C ALA A 524 11.02 14.00 0.72
N ALA A 525 10.07 13.13 0.38
CA ALA A 525 9.47 13.00 -0.94
C ALA A 525 8.20 12.14 -0.88
N ILE A 526 7.34 12.28 -1.90
CA ILE A 526 6.14 11.46 -2.10
C ILE A 526 6.18 10.85 -3.50
N GLY A 527 5.89 9.56 -3.62
CA GLY A 527 5.72 8.88 -4.90
C GLY A 527 4.39 8.15 -4.96
N VAL A 528 3.53 8.46 -5.92
CA VAL A 528 2.18 7.91 -5.99
C VAL A 528 1.85 7.32 -7.35
N PHE A 529 0.99 6.31 -7.32
CA PHE A 529 0.54 5.56 -8.49
C PHE A 529 -0.97 5.73 -8.67
N SER A 530 -1.38 6.14 -9.87
CA SER A 530 -2.79 6.41 -10.24
C SER A 530 -3.63 7.06 -9.10
N PRO A 531 -3.18 8.16 -8.47
CA PRO A 531 -3.79 8.68 -7.25
C PRO A 531 -5.15 9.35 -7.50
N ILE A 532 -6.05 9.26 -6.51
CA ILE A 532 -7.19 10.18 -6.39
C ILE A 532 -6.66 11.51 -5.84
N THR A 533 -7.02 12.64 -6.47
CA THR A 533 -6.53 13.99 -6.08
C THR A 533 -7.66 14.99 -5.82
N ILE A 534 -8.87 14.70 -6.29
CA ILE A 534 -10.12 15.40 -6.03
C ILE A 534 -11.14 14.38 -5.56
N GLN A 535 -11.55 14.49 -4.30
CA GLN A 535 -12.41 13.51 -3.65
C GLN A 535 -13.89 13.74 -3.95
N SER A 536 -14.36 14.98 -4.03
CA SER A 536 -15.78 15.31 -4.15
C SER A 536 -16.44 14.71 -5.40
N GLY A 537 -15.73 14.69 -6.54
CA GLY A 537 -16.23 14.09 -7.78
C GLY A 537 -16.22 12.56 -7.76
N VAL A 538 -15.23 11.93 -7.11
CA VAL A 538 -15.14 10.47 -6.98
C VAL A 538 -16.17 9.97 -5.98
N ALA A 539 -16.33 10.67 -4.86
CA ALA A 539 -17.30 10.34 -3.83
C ALA A 539 -18.73 10.32 -4.36
N GLN A 540 -19.13 11.26 -5.24
CA GLN A 540 -20.48 11.23 -5.84
C GLN A 540 -20.73 9.97 -6.69
N SER A 541 -19.69 9.33 -7.23
CA SER A 541 -19.82 8.13 -8.07
C SER A 541 -19.69 6.81 -7.27
N PHE A 542 -19.00 6.81 -6.13
CA PHE A 542 -18.70 5.60 -5.36
C PHE A 542 -19.28 5.58 -3.94
N LEU A 543 -19.73 6.73 -3.42
CA LEU A 543 -20.29 6.89 -2.08
C LEU A 543 -21.70 7.47 -2.18
N ASP A 544 -22.61 6.94 -1.37
CA ASP A 544 -23.87 7.61 -1.07
C ASP A 544 -23.56 8.86 -0.23
N VAL A 545 -23.14 9.95 -0.88
CA VAL A 545 -22.95 11.25 -0.22
C VAL A 545 -24.31 11.74 0.25
N LYS A 546 -24.50 11.81 1.56
CA LYS A 546 -25.80 12.10 2.17
C LYS A 546 -26.01 13.60 2.41
N TYR A 547 -24.93 14.37 2.61
CA TYR A 547 -25.01 15.75 3.10
C TYR A 547 -23.99 16.71 2.44
N ASP A 548 -24.36 18.00 2.36
CA ASP A 548 -23.44 19.08 1.91
C ASP A 548 -22.19 19.21 2.80
N SER A 549 -22.28 18.83 4.08
CA SER A 549 -21.15 18.79 5.01
C SER A 549 -20.09 17.78 4.59
N GLU A 550 -20.49 16.64 4.01
CA GLU A 550 -19.56 15.66 3.46
C GLU A 550 -18.86 16.21 2.22
N VAL A 551 -19.60 16.82 1.30
CA VAL A 551 -18.99 17.48 0.12
C VAL A 551 -17.97 18.54 0.54
N PHE A 552 -18.32 19.35 1.55
CA PHE A 552 -17.43 20.36 2.10
C PHE A 552 -16.16 19.75 2.71
N TRP A 553 -16.28 18.70 3.53
CA TRP A 553 -15.14 17.99 4.10
C TRP A 553 -14.23 17.38 3.03
N LEU A 554 -14.82 16.70 2.04
CA LEU A 554 -14.07 16.08 0.93
C LEU A 554 -13.32 17.12 0.10
N ALA A 555 -13.92 18.29 -0.13
CA ALA A 555 -13.25 19.41 -0.79
C ALA A 555 -12.06 19.93 0.04
N GLN A 556 -12.25 20.15 1.34
CA GLN A 556 -11.17 20.58 2.26
C GLN A 556 -9.99 19.61 2.35
N ASN A 557 -10.20 18.35 1.95
CA ASN A 557 -9.20 17.30 2.02
C ASN A 557 -8.73 16.83 0.63
N SER A 558 -9.10 17.52 -0.45
CA SER A 558 -8.66 17.21 -1.81
C SER A 558 -7.29 17.82 -2.12
N PRO A 559 -6.23 17.00 -2.35
CA PRO A 559 -4.88 17.49 -2.66
C PRO A 559 -4.79 18.56 -3.74
N SER A 560 -5.60 18.45 -4.80
CA SER A 560 -5.58 19.38 -5.93
C SER A 560 -5.99 20.82 -5.59
N PHE A 561 -6.67 21.05 -4.46
CA PHE A 561 -7.07 22.40 -4.04
C PHE A 561 -6.02 23.13 -3.19
N PHE A 562 -4.98 22.43 -2.75
CA PHE A 562 -3.94 22.97 -1.85
C PHE A 562 -2.53 22.68 -2.38
N THR A 563 -2.34 22.70 -3.71
CA THR A 563 -1.06 22.34 -4.32
C THR A 563 0.11 23.24 -3.90
N GLY A 564 -0.14 24.49 -3.50
CA GLY A 564 0.90 25.37 -2.95
C GLY A 564 1.64 24.77 -1.74
N ASN A 565 0.98 23.93 -0.94
CA ASN A 565 1.57 23.31 0.24
C ASN A 565 2.75 22.38 -0.09
N TYR A 566 2.87 21.90 -1.33
CA TYR A 566 3.96 21.02 -1.75
C TYR A 566 5.20 21.76 -2.26
N SER A 567 5.30 23.08 -2.11
CA SER A 567 6.36 23.91 -2.71
C SER A 567 7.80 23.48 -2.37
N ASN A 568 7.98 22.80 -1.25
CA ASN A 568 9.28 22.29 -0.80
C ASN A 568 9.31 20.76 -0.67
N LEU A 569 8.33 20.07 -1.27
CA LEU A 569 8.14 18.63 -1.18
C LEU A 569 8.17 17.99 -2.57
N PRO A 570 9.23 17.24 -2.93
CA PRO A 570 9.31 16.54 -4.21
C PRO A 570 8.20 15.50 -4.38
N ILE A 571 7.53 15.52 -5.54
CA ILE A 571 6.44 14.60 -5.88
C ILE A 571 6.76 13.84 -7.17
N TYR A 572 6.53 12.53 -7.14
CA TYR A 572 6.56 11.62 -8.28
C TYR A 572 5.16 11.04 -8.50
N ILE A 573 4.67 11.09 -9.74
CA ILE A 573 3.37 10.55 -10.15
C ILE A 573 3.56 9.67 -11.37
N LEU A 574 3.10 8.43 -11.28
CA LEU A 574 2.95 7.52 -12.41
C LEU A 574 1.48 7.14 -12.54
N HIS A 575 0.90 7.23 -13.73
CA HIS A 575 -0.53 6.97 -13.94
C HIS A 575 -0.75 5.97 -15.07
N GLY A 576 -1.52 4.90 -14.81
CA GLY A 576 -1.87 3.91 -15.81
C GLY A 576 -3.02 4.38 -16.70
N HIS A 577 -2.85 4.37 -18.02
CA HIS A 577 -3.87 4.84 -18.96
C HIS A 577 -5.17 4.02 -18.89
N LYS A 578 -5.02 2.72 -18.60
CA LYS A 578 -6.13 1.77 -18.49
C LYS A 578 -6.69 1.66 -17.06
N ASN A 579 -6.24 2.51 -16.12
CA ASN A 579 -6.66 2.46 -14.72
C ASN A 579 -8.12 2.93 -14.54
N GLU A 580 -8.78 2.46 -13.48
CA GLU A 580 -10.14 2.89 -13.14
C GLU A 580 -10.19 4.33 -12.61
N VAL A 581 -9.11 4.78 -11.97
CA VAL A 581 -8.96 6.20 -11.61
C VAL A 581 -8.67 6.97 -12.90
N PRO A 582 -9.48 7.98 -13.27
CA PRO A 582 -9.25 8.71 -14.50
C PRO A 582 -7.96 9.54 -14.46
N GLU A 583 -7.19 9.52 -15.55
CA GLU A 583 -5.95 10.31 -15.70
C GLU A 583 -6.12 11.79 -15.39
N LYS A 584 -7.32 12.33 -15.65
CA LYS A 584 -7.72 13.70 -15.34
C LYS A 584 -7.42 14.10 -13.88
N GLN A 585 -7.48 13.16 -12.94
CA GLN A 585 -7.09 13.38 -11.54
C GLN A 585 -5.62 13.82 -11.42
N SER A 586 -4.70 13.11 -12.07
CA SER A 586 -3.26 13.44 -12.03
C SER A 586 -2.89 14.62 -12.93
N LEU A 587 -3.59 14.79 -14.05
CA LEU A 587 -3.42 15.95 -14.93
C LEU A 587 -3.78 17.27 -14.22
N ILE A 588 -4.96 17.36 -13.60
CA ILE A 588 -5.38 18.57 -12.87
C ILE A 588 -4.42 18.86 -11.71
N PHE A 589 -4.05 17.84 -10.93
CA PHE A 589 -3.10 18.03 -9.84
C PHE A 589 -1.76 18.59 -10.35
N THR A 590 -1.23 18.01 -11.44
CA THR A 590 0.04 18.43 -12.05
C THR A 590 -0.04 19.85 -12.60
N GLU A 591 -1.15 20.24 -13.22
CA GLU A 591 -1.38 21.60 -13.71
C GLU A 591 -1.48 22.60 -12.55
N ASN A 592 -2.20 22.27 -11.49
CA ASN A 592 -2.29 23.09 -10.29
C ASN A 592 -0.94 23.22 -9.58
N CYS A 593 -0.09 22.19 -9.59
CA CYS A 593 1.30 22.29 -9.14
C CYS A 593 2.09 23.28 -10.00
N LYS A 594 2.02 23.19 -11.34
CA LYS A 594 2.72 24.12 -12.25
C LYS A 594 2.30 25.56 -12.04
N ASN A 595 1.00 25.82 -11.80
CA ASN A 595 0.48 27.15 -11.49
C ASN A 595 1.02 27.72 -10.16
N ASN A 596 1.50 26.86 -9.26
CA ASN A 596 2.18 27.24 -8.02
C ASN A 596 3.72 27.15 -8.15
N ASN A 597 4.27 27.08 -9.36
CA ASN A 597 5.71 26.93 -9.63
C ASN A 597 6.33 25.61 -9.11
N ILE A 598 5.50 24.58 -8.92
CA ILE A 598 5.92 23.24 -8.48
C ILE A 598 6.02 22.33 -9.71
N LYS A 599 7.13 21.60 -9.81
CA LYS A 599 7.41 20.69 -10.93
C LYS A 599 7.44 19.24 -10.44
N PRO A 600 6.27 18.58 -10.29
CA PRO A 600 6.25 17.15 -10.01
C PRO A 600 6.82 16.38 -11.20
N TYR A 601 7.46 15.23 -10.94
CA TYR A 601 7.67 14.25 -11.99
C TYR A 601 6.32 13.60 -12.30
N PHE A 602 5.89 13.61 -13.56
CA PHE A 602 4.62 13.04 -13.98
C PHE A 602 4.81 12.27 -15.28
N LYS A 603 4.33 11.01 -15.31
CA LYS A 603 4.33 10.17 -16.50
C LYS A 603 3.03 9.35 -16.57
N ILE A 604 2.51 9.20 -17.78
CA ILE A 604 1.42 8.26 -18.10
C ILE A 604 2.05 6.99 -18.72
N THR A 605 1.57 5.81 -18.33
CA THR A 605 1.94 4.51 -18.89
C THR A 605 0.77 3.96 -19.69
N TYR A 606 0.95 3.79 -21.01
CA TYR A 606 -0.15 3.42 -21.91
C TYR A 606 -0.46 1.92 -21.95
N ASP A 607 0.56 1.09 -21.71
CA ASP A 607 0.43 -0.38 -21.75
C ASP A 607 0.04 -0.99 -20.39
N GLU A 608 0.06 -0.18 -19.32
CA GLU A 608 -0.07 -0.65 -17.94
C GLU A 608 -1.37 -0.14 -17.29
N ARG A 609 -2.16 -1.04 -16.71
CA ARG A 609 -3.32 -0.70 -15.86
C ARG A 609 -2.87 -0.24 -14.47
N ASP A 610 -2.01 -1.03 -13.83
CA ASP A 610 -1.58 -0.87 -12.44
C ASP A 610 -0.06 -0.67 -12.34
N PRO A 611 0.43 0.56 -12.60
CA PRO A 611 1.85 0.89 -12.69
C PRO A 611 2.67 0.53 -11.44
N GLU A 612 2.05 0.44 -10.27
CA GLU A 612 2.67 0.02 -9.02
C GLU A 612 3.04 -1.47 -8.98
N ILE A 613 2.41 -2.29 -9.82
CA ILE A 613 2.66 -3.73 -9.96
C ILE A 613 3.53 -4.01 -11.20
N THR A 614 3.37 -3.21 -12.25
CA THR A 614 3.98 -3.41 -13.57
C THR A 614 5.33 -2.72 -13.75
N SER A 615 5.61 -1.63 -13.02
CA SER A 615 6.87 -0.90 -13.18
C SER A 615 8.06 -1.69 -12.61
N THR A 616 8.79 -2.40 -13.47
CA THR A 616 9.92 -3.25 -13.06
C THR A 616 11.21 -2.49 -12.76
N ASP A 617 11.19 -1.15 -12.79
CA ASP A 617 12.41 -0.33 -12.88
C ASP A 617 12.74 0.44 -11.59
N TYR A 618 12.11 0.10 -10.45
CA TYR A 618 12.35 0.76 -9.16
C TYR A 618 12.26 2.29 -9.20
N THR A 619 11.54 2.86 -10.18
CA THR A 619 11.66 4.29 -10.56
C THR A 619 11.30 5.24 -9.43
N VAL A 620 10.35 4.86 -8.57
CA VAL A 620 9.99 5.64 -7.38
C VAL A 620 11.10 5.62 -6.32
N PHE A 621 11.79 4.49 -6.14
CA PHE A 621 12.93 4.38 -5.22
C PHE A 621 14.14 5.14 -5.73
N ASP A 622 14.39 5.10 -7.05
CA ASP A 622 15.37 5.95 -7.72
C ASP A 622 15.05 7.42 -7.55
N PHE A 623 13.76 7.79 -7.66
CA PHE A 623 13.33 9.14 -7.37
C PHE A 623 13.64 9.52 -5.92
N PHE A 624 13.45 8.64 -4.94
CA PHE A 624 13.78 8.96 -3.54
C PHE A 624 15.29 9.11 -3.28
N LYS A 625 16.14 8.50 -4.11
CA LYS A 625 17.60 8.50 -3.92
C LYS A 625 18.16 9.92 -3.74
N GLY A 626 18.82 10.13 -2.59
CA GLY A 626 19.51 11.38 -2.25
C GLY A 626 18.61 12.52 -1.79
N LYS A 627 17.28 12.37 -1.86
CA LYS A 627 16.35 13.39 -1.38
C LYS A 627 16.38 13.47 0.14
N LYS A 628 16.25 14.68 0.67
CA LYS A 628 16.16 14.95 2.10
C LYS A 628 15.12 16.05 2.29
N LYS A 629 14.44 15.98 3.42
CA LYS A 629 13.53 17.01 3.91
C LYS A 629 14.22 18.37 3.93
N ASN A 630 13.58 19.38 3.37
CA ASN A 630 14.08 20.76 3.41
C ASN A 630 13.77 21.39 4.78
N ASN A 631 14.75 21.40 5.69
CA ASN A 631 14.55 21.94 7.04
C ASN A 631 14.47 23.47 7.11
N ASN A 632 14.97 24.18 6.09
CA ASN A 632 15.00 25.64 6.08
C ASN A 632 14.67 26.18 4.67
N PRO A 633 13.42 26.04 4.21
CA PRO A 633 13.01 26.58 2.93
C PRO A 633 13.08 28.10 2.93
N LYS A 634 13.51 28.68 1.80
CA LYS A 634 13.54 30.13 1.62
C LYS A 634 12.15 30.71 1.36
N VAL A 635 11.27 29.94 0.76
CA VAL A 635 9.90 30.35 0.41
C VAL A 635 8.96 29.30 0.94
N ILE A 636 7.88 29.72 1.60
CA ILE A 636 6.80 28.87 2.08
C ILE A 636 5.50 29.42 1.50
N ASP A 637 4.86 28.62 0.67
CA ASP A 637 3.45 28.77 0.30
C ASP A 637 2.65 27.75 1.09
N PHE A 638 1.71 28.24 1.90
CA PHE A 638 0.90 27.36 2.74
C PHE A 638 -0.53 27.84 2.85
N SER A 639 -1.46 26.91 2.70
CA SER A 639 -2.89 27.13 2.81
C SER A 639 -3.55 26.02 3.62
N THR A 640 -4.52 26.37 4.46
CA THR A 640 -5.30 25.40 5.22
C THR A 640 -6.69 25.93 5.52
N THR A 641 -7.64 25.01 5.69
CA THR A 641 -8.97 25.30 6.25
C THR A 641 -9.16 24.76 7.67
N GLN A 642 -8.13 24.09 8.21
CA GLN A 642 -8.16 23.34 9.46
C GLN A 642 -6.93 23.71 10.28
N LEU A 643 -7.12 24.33 11.45
CA LEU A 643 -6.04 24.69 12.36
C LEU A 643 -5.36 23.46 12.97
N LYS A 644 -5.97 22.27 12.99
CA LYS A 644 -5.29 21.02 13.38
C LYS A 644 -4.05 20.76 12.51
N TYR A 645 -4.08 21.25 11.26
CA TYR A 645 -2.97 21.18 10.31
C TYR A 645 -2.52 22.61 9.98
N ASN A 646 -1.96 23.33 10.98
CA ASN A 646 -1.63 24.75 10.88
C ASN A 646 -0.15 25.07 10.68
N GLN A 647 0.73 24.07 10.56
CA GLN A 647 2.17 24.30 10.48
C GLN A 647 2.73 23.91 9.11
N SER A 648 3.58 24.78 8.57
CA SER A 648 4.43 24.48 7.43
C SER A 648 5.84 25.00 7.71
N TYR A 649 6.78 24.06 7.85
CA TYR A 649 8.18 24.34 8.22
C TYR A 649 8.27 25.28 9.44
N TRP A 650 8.92 26.44 9.27
CA TRP A 650 9.12 27.46 10.30
C TRP A 650 7.95 28.43 10.48
N ILE A 651 6.80 28.22 9.81
CA ILE A 651 5.57 29.02 9.96
C ILE A 651 4.46 28.20 10.63
N THR A 652 3.77 28.83 11.59
CA THR A 652 2.54 28.30 12.20
C THR A 652 1.41 29.33 12.10
N ILE A 653 0.24 28.93 11.60
CA ILE A 653 -0.97 29.75 11.62
C ILE A 653 -1.66 29.57 12.98
N ASP A 654 -1.60 30.57 13.86
CA ASP A 654 -2.13 30.43 15.22
C ASP A 654 -3.64 30.73 15.28
N ARG A 655 -4.11 31.72 14.50
CA ARG A 655 -5.52 32.13 14.47
C ARG A 655 -5.94 32.61 13.09
N VAL A 656 -7.15 32.22 12.67
CA VAL A 656 -7.79 32.69 11.44
C VAL A 656 -8.83 33.77 11.71
N ILE A 657 -9.14 34.59 10.70
CA ILE A 657 -10.24 35.56 10.77
C ILE A 657 -11.58 34.83 10.65
N SER A 658 -11.69 33.85 9.74
CA SER A 658 -12.91 33.07 9.53
C SER A 658 -12.62 31.62 9.09
N PHE A 659 -13.17 30.63 9.80
CA PHE A 659 -13.13 29.20 9.40
C PHE A 659 -13.96 28.89 8.14
N SER A 660 -14.74 29.88 7.68
CA SER A 660 -15.52 29.83 6.45
C SER A 660 -14.68 30.00 5.18
N LYS A 661 -13.42 30.41 5.31
CA LYS A 661 -12.53 30.76 4.19
C LYS A 661 -11.21 30.01 4.36
N VAL A 662 -10.51 29.79 3.25
CA VAL A 662 -9.14 29.25 3.27
C VAL A 662 -8.21 30.29 3.89
N ALA A 663 -7.38 29.89 4.85
CA ALA A 663 -6.28 30.71 5.34
C ALA A 663 -5.07 30.48 4.45
N LYS A 664 -4.42 31.56 3.99
CA LYS A 664 -3.23 31.47 3.13
C LYS A 664 -2.10 32.32 3.70
N ILE A 665 -0.89 31.80 3.65
CA ILE A 665 0.33 32.50 4.02
C ILE A 665 1.41 32.24 2.98
N HIS A 666 2.04 33.31 2.53
CA HIS A 666 3.25 33.28 1.73
C HIS A 666 4.35 33.95 2.54
N ALA A 667 5.44 33.22 2.79
CA ALA A 667 6.56 33.70 3.60
C ALA A 667 7.89 33.49 2.87
N GLU A 668 8.72 34.54 2.85
CA GLU A 668 10.04 34.55 2.21
C GLU A 668 11.12 34.93 3.21
N HIS A 669 12.14 34.09 3.36
CA HIS A 669 13.38 34.42 4.04
C HIS A 669 14.38 35.00 3.02
N LEU A 670 14.56 36.32 3.09
CA LEU A 670 15.44 37.11 2.24
C LEU A 670 16.84 37.25 2.85
N LYS A 671 17.73 37.97 2.17
CA LYS A 671 19.07 38.28 2.69
C LYS A 671 19.00 39.19 3.94
N GLU A 672 20.09 39.29 4.68
CA GLU A 672 20.27 40.24 5.79
C GLU A 672 19.23 40.10 6.92
N ASN A 673 18.85 38.87 7.26
CA ASN A 673 17.84 38.58 8.29
C ASN A 673 16.51 39.31 8.04
N VAL A 674 16.06 39.39 6.78
CA VAL A 674 14.75 39.95 6.45
C VAL A 674 13.77 38.80 6.16
N ILE A 675 12.62 38.78 6.83
CA ILE A 675 11.53 37.84 6.58
C ILE A 675 10.31 38.62 6.12
N LYS A 676 9.82 38.35 4.90
CA LYS A 676 8.60 38.96 4.35
C LYS A 676 7.46 37.97 4.41
N VAL A 677 6.29 38.42 4.85
CA VAL A 677 5.09 37.59 4.99
C VAL A 677 3.88 38.34 4.44
N THR A 678 3.11 37.67 3.59
CA THR A 678 1.78 38.12 3.15
C THR A 678 0.74 37.09 3.52
N THR A 679 -0.42 37.54 4.03
CA THR A 679 -1.45 36.64 4.56
C THR A 679 -2.84 36.98 4.04
N GLU A 680 -3.66 35.95 3.83
CA GLU A 680 -5.11 36.06 3.56
C GLU A 680 -5.87 35.27 4.63
N ASN A 681 -6.92 35.86 5.22
CA ASN A 681 -7.76 35.22 6.26
C ASN A 681 -7.01 34.74 7.53
N ILE A 682 -5.83 35.29 7.82
CA ILE A 682 -5.05 35.00 9.04
C ILE A 682 -5.11 36.19 9.99
N ALA A 683 -5.41 35.91 11.26
CA ALA A 683 -5.42 36.91 12.32
C ALA A 683 -4.12 36.94 13.11
N GLN A 684 -3.45 35.78 13.28
CA GLN A 684 -2.18 35.67 13.98
C GLN A 684 -1.38 34.49 13.42
N PHE A 685 -0.06 34.66 13.31
CA PHE A 685 0.86 33.58 12.96
C PHE A 685 2.17 33.71 13.75
N SER A 686 2.90 32.61 13.80
CA SER A 686 4.19 32.52 14.45
C SER A 686 5.28 32.05 13.48
N ILE A 687 6.50 32.52 13.73
CA ILE A 687 7.72 32.16 13.01
C ILE A 687 8.66 31.48 14.01
N ASP A 688 9.03 30.23 13.77
CA ASP A 688 10.12 29.57 14.48
C ASP A 688 11.46 29.99 13.86
N LEU A 689 12.19 30.86 14.56
CA LEU A 689 13.45 31.39 14.09
C LEU A 689 14.60 30.41 14.33
N SER A 690 14.40 29.33 15.10
CA SER A 690 15.46 28.35 15.39
C SER A 690 15.78 27.48 14.17
N ASP A 691 14.78 27.22 13.33
CA ASP A 691 14.91 26.47 12.07
C ASP A 691 15.45 27.34 10.91
N ILE A 692 15.52 28.66 11.10
CA ILE A 692 15.99 29.61 10.08
C ILE A 692 17.46 29.94 10.30
N LYS A 693 18.26 29.84 9.23
CA LYS A 693 19.66 30.28 9.23
C LYS A 693 19.76 31.81 9.26
N LEU A 694 19.91 32.38 10.44
CA LEU A 694 20.05 33.82 10.69
C LEU A 694 21.45 34.17 11.21
N ASP A 695 21.96 35.35 10.84
CA ASP A 695 23.13 35.96 11.50
C ASP A 695 22.70 36.52 12.86
N ARG A 696 22.98 35.80 13.94
CA ARG A 696 22.52 36.14 15.30
C ARG A 696 23.13 37.43 15.85
N THR A 697 24.14 37.98 15.18
CA THR A 697 24.79 39.25 15.57
C THR A 697 24.15 40.48 14.94
N LYS A 698 23.28 40.28 13.94
CA LYS A 698 22.65 41.37 13.17
C LYS A 698 21.18 41.55 13.53
N PRO A 699 20.61 42.75 13.26
CA PRO A 699 19.17 42.98 13.37
C PRO A 699 18.34 41.98 12.57
N LEU A 700 17.10 41.76 12.98
CA LEU A 700 16.10 40.97 12.25
C LEU A 700 14.94 41.90 11.87
N THR A 701 14.55 41.87 10.61
CA THR A 701 13.40 42.64 10.11
C THR A 701 12.31 41.69 9.65
N ILE A 702 11.10 41.83 10.20
CA ILE A 702 9.91 41.10 9.73
C ILE A 702 8.96 42.09 9.06
N ILE A 703 8.55 41.79 7.83
CA ILE A 703 7.63 42.61 7.05
C ILE A 703 6.34 41.81 6.85
N ALA A 704 5.30 42.07 7.64
CA ALA A 704 4.02 41.36 7.59
C ALA A 704 2.91 42.26 7.03
N ASN A 705 2.36 41.93 5.85
CA ASN A 705 1.36 42.75 5.14
C ASN A 705 1.77 44.23 5.09
N GLU A 706 2.99 44.49 4.62
CA GLU A 706 3.61 45.82 4.49
C GLU A 706 3.99 46.51 5.80
N LYS A 707 3.60 45.98 6.96
CA LYS A 707 4.03 46.50 8.27
C LYS A 707 5.37 45.91 8.68
N LYS A 708 6.29 46.77 9.12
CA LYS A 708 7.64 46.36 9.54
C LYS A 708 7.75 46.25 11.06
N VAL A 709 8.37 45.19 11.52
CA VAL A 709 8.78 44.97 12.92
C VAL A 709 10.28 44.70 12.93
N ASN A 710 11.04 45.52 13.66
CA ASN A 710 12.49 45.43 13.73
C ASN A 710 12.94 44.93 15.11
N TYR A 711 13.84 43.96 15.12
CA TYR A 711 14.51 43.45 16.31
C TYR A 711 15.97 43.85 16.25
N LYS A 712 16.51 44.34 17.38
CA LYS A 712 17.91 44.84 17.47
C LYS A 712 18.93 43.77 17.08
N ILE A 713 18.67 42.51 17.46
CA ILE A 713 19.45 41.33 17.11
C ILE A 713 18.50 40.15 16.86
N ALA A 714 18.93 39.16 16.08
CA ALA A 714 18.16 37.95 15.81
C ALA A 714 18.26 36.90 16.95
N SER A 715 18.13 37.31 18.23
CA SER A 715 18.28 36.40 19.39
C SER A 715 17.03 35.57 19.70
N GLU A 716 15.87 36.01 19.20
CA GLU A 716 14.60 35.33 19.45
C GLU A 716 14.59 33.91 18.85
N LYS A 717 13.97 32.97 19.58
CA LYS A 717 13.72 31.61 19.08
C LYS A 717 12.39 31.52 18.32
N LYS A 718 11.40 32.32 18.71
CA LYS A 718 10.08 32.35 18.10
C LYS A 718 9.55 33.77 18.14
N VAL A 719 8.90 34.19 17.06
CA VAL A 719 8.19 35.47 16.99
C VAL A 719 6.73 35.23 16.63
N THR A 720 5.82 35.92 17.31
CA THR A 720 4.38 35.89 16.99
C THR A 720 3.96 37.26 16.49
N ILE A 721 3.20 37.28 15.39
CA ILE A 721 2.72 38.48 14.71
C ILE A 721 1.20 38.48 14.69
N ASP A 722 0.60 39.51 15.31
CA ASP A 722 -0.84 39.79 15.21
C ASP A 722 -1.12 40.66 13.98
N VAL A 723 -1.83 40.08 13.01
CA VAL A 723 -2.33 40.79 11.82
C VAL A 723 -3.65 41.48 12.14
N PHE A 724 -4.51 40.80 12.90
CA PHE A 724 -5.77 41.32 13.42
C PHE A 724 -5.83 41.11 14.93
N PRO A 725 -6.30 42.11 15.71
CA PRO A 725 -6.34 42.03 17.15
C PRO A 725 -7.21 40.87 17.63
N ALA A 726 -6.82 40.26 18.76
CA ALA A 726 -7.61 39.24 19.43
C ALA A 726 -8.99 39.81 19.84
N PRO A 727 -10.07 39.01 19.81
CA PRO A 727 -11.35 39.42 20.38
C PRO A 727 -11.18 39.78 21.86
N LYS A 728 -11.54 41.00 22.26
CA LYS A 728 -11.24 41.56 23.59
C LYS A 728 -11.86 40.83 24.80
N ASN A 729 -12.76 39.86 24.61
CA ASN A 729 -13.50 39.20 25.69
C ASN A 729 -13.74 37.68 25.46
N SER A 730 -13.02 37.02 24.54
CA SER A 730 -13.22 35.58 24.31
C SER A 730 -12.24 34.76 25.13
N GLN A 731 -12.74 34.09 26.19
CA GLN A 731 -11.94 33.14 26.98
C GLN A 731 -11.66 31.83 26.22
N LEU A 732 -12.39 31.55 25.13
CA LEU A 732 -12.33 30.29 24.39
C LEU A 732 -12.36 30.54 22.88
N ILE A 733 -11.22 30.32 22.23
CA ILE A 733 -11.03 30.53 20.79
C ILE A 733 -10.58 29.21 20.15
N LYS A 734 -11.16 28.87 19.00
CA LYS A 734 -10.74 27.71 18.20
C LYS A 734 -9.25 27.78 17.88
N ASN A 735 -8.56 26.67 18.07
CA ASN A 735 -7.12 26.51 17.80
C ASN A 735 -6.83 25.08 17.34
N CYS A 736 -5.56 24.77 17.05
CA CYS A 736 -5.15 23.47 16.52
C CYS A 736 -5.50 22.25 17.38
N LYS A 737 -5.69 22.43 18.69
CA LYS A 737 -6.08 21.34 19.62
C LYS A 737 -7.59 21.20 19.70
N ILE A 738 -8.30 22.33 19.68
CA ILE A 738 -9.73 22.44 19.94
C ILE A 738 -10.43 23.26 18.84
N GLU A 739 -10.57 22.70 17.63
CA GLU A 739 -11.31 23.33 16.52
C GLU A 739 -12.58 22.59 16.09
N GLY A 740 -12.74 21.30 16.41
CA GLY A 740 -13.72 20.42 15.75
C GLY A 740 -13.29 20.01 14.33
N PRO A 741 -14.06 19.18 13.60
CA PRO A 741 -15.40 18.69 13.91
C PRO A 741 -15.43 17.51 14.89
N ILE A 742 -16.62 16.94 15.13
CA ILE A 742 -16.85 15.83 16.07
C ILE A 742 -15.83 14.68 15.93
N SER A 743 -15.49 14.29 14.71
CA SER A 743 -14.50 13.24 14.42
C SER A 743 -13.10 13.51 15.01
N HIS A 744 -12.73 14.78 15.27
CA HIS A 744 -11.45 15.12 15.91
C HIS A 744 -11.35 14.56 17.33
N ALA A 745 -12.48 14.42 18.05
CA ALA A 745 -12.50 13.84 19.39
C ALA A 745 -12.01 12.39 19.42
N PHE A 746 -12.12 11.67 18.30
CA PHE A 746 -11.75 10.25 18.16
C PHE A 746 -10.32 10.04 17.65
N SER A 747 -9.60 11.10 17.26
CA SER A 747 -8.20 11.03 16.79
C SER A 747 -7.15 11.11 17.91
N ASN A 748 -7.61 11.04 19.16
CA ASN A 748 -6.82 11.03 20.39
C ASN A 748 -7.53 10.11 21.39
N GLY A 749 -6.88 9.84 22.53
CA GLY A 749 -7.50 9.10 23.63
C GLY A 749 -8.91 9.64 23.98
N PHE A 750 -9.92 8.80 23.86
CA PHE A 750 -11.32 9.12 24.18
C PHE A 750 -11.95 8.10 25.14
N LEU A 751 -13.03 8.53 25.79
CA LEU A 751 -13.83 7.74 26.73
C LEU A 751 -15.32 7.96 26.45
N LEU A 752 -16.07 6.88 26.24
CA LEU A 752 -17.53 6.92 26.23
C LEU A 752 -18.04 6.99 27.68
N VAL A 753 -18.83 8.01 27.98
CA VAL A 753 -19.40 8.27 29.30
C VAL A 753 -20.92 8.17 29.21
N ASP A 754 -21.44 7.04 29.63
CA ASP A 754 -22.85 6.71 29.49
C ASP A 754 -23.69 7.19 30.69
N CYS A 755 -24.99 7.39 30.45
CA CYS A 755 -25.94 7.75 31.49
C CYS A 755 -26.27 6.53 32.40
N GLU A 756 -26.78 6.80 33.60
CA GLU A 756 -27.35 5.75 34.44
C GLU A 756 -28.69 5.34 33.82
N ASN A 757 -28.81 4.07 33.40
CA ASN A 757 -30.03 3.58 32.78
C ASN A 757 -31.00 3.19 33.90
N GLU A 758 -32.00 4.01 34.19
CA GLU A 758 -32.96 3.79 35.29
C GLU A 758 -34.03 2.73 34.99
N SER A 759 -34.00 2.09 33.82
CA SER A 759 -34.92 0.98 33.55
C SER A 759 -34.57 -0.21 34.46
N LYS A 760 -35.50 -0.60 35.33
CA LYS A 760 -35.34 -1.74 36.27
C LYS A 760 -35.03 -3.08 35.57
N ILE A 761 -35.15 -3.15 34.24
CA ILE A 761 -35.07 -4.35 33.41
C ILE A 761 -33.65 -4.58 32.86
N ASP A 762 -32.80 -3.54 32.73
CA ASP A 762 -31.50 -3.62 32.04
C ASP A 762 -30.32 -3.06 32.88
N LYS A 763 -30.24 -3.45 34.16
CA LYS A 763 -29.06 -3.13 34.99
C LYS A 763 -27.79 -3.68 34.33
N GLY A 764 -26.85 -2.80 34.01
CA GLY A 764 -25.52 -3.16 33.48
C GLY A 764 -25.33 -3.03 31.96
N LYS A 765 -26.39 -2.74 31.18
CA LYS A 765 -26.26 -2.50 29.73
C LYS A 765 -25.93 -1.04 29.40
N LYS A 766 -25.24 -0.84 28.27
CA LYS A 766 -25.03 0.49 27.66
C LYS A 766 -26.39 1.05 27.20
N SER A 767 -26.57 2.36 27.26
CA SER A 767 -27.71 2.99 26.57
C SER A 767 -27.62 2.73 25.06
N ALA A 768 -28.76 2.63 24.36
CA ALA A 768 -28.77 2.34 22.93
C ALA A 768 -27.90 3.31 22.09
N PRO A 769 -27.86 4.63 22.35
CA PRO A 769 -26.96 5.56 21.65
C PRO A 769 -25.48 5.29 21.93
N CYS A 770 -25.13 5.00 23.18
CA CYS A 770 -23.75 4.66 23.55
C CYS A 770 -23.31 3.34 22.91
N ASP A 771 -24.19 2.34 22.91
CA ASP A 771 -23.94 1.03 22.31
C ASP A 771 -23.77 1.15 20.80
N SER A 772 -24.57 1.98 20.13
CA SER A 772 -24.42 2.26 18.69
C SER A 772 -23.04 2.82 18.34
N VAL A 773 -22.51 3.77 19.13
CA VAL A 773 -21.16 4.33 18.89
C VAL A 773 -20.08 3.30 19.20
N TYR A 774 -20.24 2.53 20.28
CA TYR A 774 -19.30 1.49 20.70
C TYR A 774 -19.19 0.37 19.66
N GLU A 775 -20.32 -0.16 19.17
CA GLU A 775 -20.35 -1.22 18.16
C GLU A 775 -19.96 -0.71 16.76
N ALA A 776 -20.27 0.54 16.42
CA ALA A 776 -19.75 1.16 15.21
C ALA A 776 -18.20 1.25 15.26
N TRP A 777 -17.63 1.66 16.39
CA TRP A 777 -16.16 1.70 16.55
C TRP A 777 -15.54 0.31 16.35
N LYS A 778 -16.06 -0.71 17.03
CA LYS A 778 -15.59 -2.10 16.89
C LYS A 778 -15.59 -2.57 15.44
N ARG A 779 -16.71 -2.36 14.75
CA ARG A 779 -16.90 -2.79 13.36
C ARG A 779 -15.96 -2.08 12.39
N GLU A 780 -15.86 -0.75 12.46
CA GLU A 780 -15.11 0.02 11.46
C GLU A 780 -13.58 -0.06 11.65
N TYR A 781 -13.11 -0.30 12.88
CA TYR A 781 -11.67 -0.32 13.19
C TYR A 781 -11.13 -1.72 13.55
N PHE A 782 -11.97 -2.75 13.50
CA PHE A 782 -11.62 -4.14 13.78
C PHE A 782 -10.97 -4.35 15.14
N VAL A 783 -11.60 -3.80 16.17
CA VAL A 783 -11.14 -3.89 17.56
C VAL A 783 -12.21 -4.49 18.47
N ASP A 784 -11.82 -4.95 19.66
CA ASP A 784 -12.74 -5.58 20.62
C ASP A 784 -13.61 -4.57 21.38
N GLY A 785 -13.24 -3.29 21.34
CA GLY A 785 -13.97 -2.23 22.00
C GLY A 785 -13.23 -0.91 22.05
N CYS A 786 -13.81 0.03 22.80
CA CYS A 786 -13.14 1.26 23.21
C CYS A 786 -13.42 1.51 24.70
N ARG A 787 -12.78 2.52 25.28
CA ARG A 787 -12.97 2.84 26.70
C ARG A 787 -14.40 3.28 26.95
N TYR A 788 -15.02 2.71 27.98
CA TYR A 788 -16.40 2.97 28.37
C TYR A 788 -16.52 3.01 29.90
N LYS A 789 -17.26 3.99 30.42
CA LYS A 789 -17.62 4.11 31.84
C LYS A 789 -19.05 4.64 31.97
N LYS A 790 -19.75 4.27 33.04
CA LYS A 790 -20.91 5.04 33.51
C LYS A 790 -20.42 6.36 34.09
N TYR A 791 -21.24 7.42 34.05
CA TYR A 791 -20.82 8.73 34.56
C TYR A 791 -20.35 8.66 36.03
N SER A 792 -20.95 7.81 36.85
CA SER A 792 -20.63 7.61 38.27
C SER A 792 -19.22 7.05 38.51
N GLN A 793 -18.61 6.45 37.48
CA GLN A 793 -17.28 5.85 37.53
C GLN A 793 -16.18 6.76 36.97
N VAL A 794 -16.55 7.92 36.41
CA VAL A 794 -15.61 8.88 35.83
C VAL A 794 -14.91 9.65 36.94
N ASN A 795 -13.58 9.70 36.90
CA ASN A 795 -12.75 10.43 37.86
C ASN A 795 -12.00 11.60 37.20
N GLU A 796 -11.23 12.36 37.98
CA GLU A 796 -10.45 13.50 37.46
C GLU A 796 -9.35 13.10 36.47
N GLU A 797 -8.75 11.92 36.66
CA GLU A 797 -7.74 11.39 35.74
C GLU A 797 -8.32 11.14 34.35
N ASP A 798 -9.54 10.60 34.27
CA ASP A 798 -10.26 10.41 33.01
C ASP A 798 -10.48 11.74 32.28
N ILE A 799 -10.93 12.77 33.01
CA ILE A 799 -11.19 14.13 32.48
C ILE A 799 -9.89 14.78 31.97
N ASN A 800 -8.77 14.50 32.63
CA ASN A 800 -7.46 15.02 32.24
C ASN A 800 -6.87 14.29 31.02
N LYS A 801 -7.05 12.97 30.95
CA LYS A 801 -6.46 12.13 29.89
C LYS A 801 -7.27 12.10 28.60
N TYR A 802 -8.60 12.09 28.67
CA TYR A 802 -9.44 11.73 27.53
C TYR A 802 -10.36 12.83 27.03
N ASN A 803 -10.67 12.79 25.73
CA ASN A 803 -11.89 13.42 25.21
C ASN A 803 -13.11 12.63 25.71
N LEU A 804 -14.16 13.31 26.12
CA LEU A 804 -15.33 12.65 26.73
C LEU A 804 -16.52 12.67 25.78
N ILE A 805 -17.03 11.51 25.41
CA ILE A 805 -18.27 11.38 24.62
C ILE A 805 -19.40 11.13 25.61
N LEU A 806 -20.18 12.16 25.92
CA LEU A 806 -21.19 12.16 26.98
C LEU A 806 -22.55 11.80 26.41
N PHE A 807 -23.17 10.75 26.93
CA PHE A 807 -24.53 10.33 26.58
C PHE A 807 -25.51 10.65 27.70
N GLY A 808 -26.71 11.09 27.36
CA GLY A 808 -27.77 11.41 28.31
C GLY A 808 -28.24 12.85 28.25
N ASN A 809 -28.95 13.30 29.29
CA ASN A 809 -29.35 14.69 29.50
C ASN A 809 -28.94 15.13 30.94
N PRO A 810 -29.15 16.40 31.33
CA PRO A 810 -28.83 16.86 32.69
C PRO A 810 -29.58 16.13 33.82
N GLU A 811 -30.65 15.40 33.52
CA GLU A 811 -31.44 14.66 34.52
C GLU A 811 -30.79 13.31 34.86
N ASN A 812 -30.19 12.62 33.87
CA ASN A 812 -29.67 11.25 34.03
C ASN A 812 -28.14 11.11 33.86
N ASN A 813 -27.42 12.21 33.63
CA ASN A 813 -25.97 12.26 33.62
C ASN A 813 -25.46 13.49 34.37
N ALA A 814 -24.97 13.28 35.60
CA ALA A 814 -24.52 14.36 36.47
C ALA A 814 -23.29 15.12 35.92
N LEU A 815 -22.49 14.49 35.06
CA LEU A 815 -21.37 15.16 34.40
C LEU A 815 -21.87 16.16 33.35
N ILE A 816 -22.93 15.81 32.60
CA ILE A 816 -23.63 16.76 31.71
C ILE A 816 -24.19 17.91 32.55
N LYS A 817 -24.89 17.62 33.65
CA LYS A 817 -25.42 18.65 34.56
C LYS A 817 -24.34 19.61 35.08
N LYS A 818 -23.12 19.12 35.34
CA LYS A 818 -21.99 19.93 35.82
C LYS A 818 -21.42 20.89 34.76
N VAL A 819 -21.54 20.56 33.47
CA VAL A 819 -20.95 21.34 32.37
C VAL A 819 -21.97 22.14 31.55
N ILE A 820 -23.27 21.82 31.66
CA ILE A 820 -24.30 22.35 30.76
C ILE A 820 -24.40 23.89 30.76
N ASP A 821 -24.25 24.52 31.92
CA ASP A 821 -24.30 25.99 32.06
C ASP A 821 -23.08 26.72 31.45
N LYS A 822 -22.04 25.96 31.08
CA LYS A 822 -20.79 26.47 30.50
C LYS A 822 -20.64 26.15 29.01
N VAL A 823 -21.63 25.47 28.42
CA VAL A 823 -21.68 25.17 26.98
C VAL A 823 -22.84 25.91 26.34
N PRO A 824 -22.79 26.19 25.03
CA PRO A 824 -23.79 27.05 24.37
C PRO A 824 -25.08 26.29 24.04
N VAL A 825 -25.50 25.32 24.85
CA VAL A 825 -26.73 24.56 24.62
C VAL A 825 -27.57 24.50 25.89
N GLN A 826 -28.86 24.74 25.74
CA GLN A 826 -29.84 24.69 26.82
C GLN A 826 -31.03 23.83 26.38
N PHE A 827 -31.52 23.00 27.30
CA PHE A 827 -32.62 22.06 27.06
C PHE A 827 -33.88 22.51 27.79
N TYR A 828 -34.99 22.58 27.06
CA TYR A 828 -36.32 22.84 27.58
C TYR A 828 -37.28 21.76 27.12
N ARG A 829 -38.43 21.61 27.81
CA ARG A 829 -39.41 20.56 27.54
C ARG A 829 -39.85 20.45 26.06
N ASP A 830 -39.97 21.57 25.37
CA ASP A 830 -40.45 21.68 23.99
C ASP A 830 -39.47 22.39 23.05
N SER A 831 -38.22 22.60 23.49
CA SER A 831 -37.21 23.25 22.67
C SER A 831 -35.77 22.93 23.07
N ILE A 832 -34.84 23.05 22.12
CA ILE A 832 -33.41 23.13 22.37
C ILE A 832 -32.95 24.51 21.91
N VAL A 833 -32.18 25.21 22.74
CA VAL A 833 -31.54 26.48 22.36
C VAL A 833 -30.06 26.22 22.19
N LEU A 834 -29.53 26.45 20.98
CA LEU A 834 -28.10 26.36 20.68
C LEU A 834 -27.59 27.76 20.30
N CYS A 835 -26.62 28.26 21.06
CA CYS A 835 -26.18 29.65 21.07
C CYS A 835 -27.38 30.58 21.29
N ASN A 836 -27.82 31.27 20.23
CA ASN A 836 -28.96 32.18 20.22
C ASN A 836 -30.14 31.67 19.38
N LYS A 837 -30.06 30.45 18.82
CA LYS A 837 -31.08 29.88 17.94
C LYS A 837 -31.94 28.87 18.69
N VAL A 838 -33.25 29.03 18.57
CA VAL A 838 -34.26 28.19 19.21
C VAL A 838 -34.81 27.18 18.20
N TYR A 839 -34.71 25.89 18.53
CA TYR A 839 -35.36 24.80 17.82
C TYR A 839 -36.54 24.32 18.64
N ARG A 840 -37.74 24.26 18.05
CA ARG A 840 -38.98 23.84 18.72
C ARG A 840 -39.33 22.41 18.33
N GLY A 841 -39.70 21.60 19.32
CA GLY A 841 -40.01 20.19 19.15
C GLY A 841 -39.96 19.43 20.48
N LYS A 842 -40.76 18.37 20.60
CA LYS A 842 -40.87 17.57 21.85
C LYS A 842 -39.85 16.44 21.94
N ASN A 843 -39.27 16.05 20.80
CA ASN A 843 -38.35 14.92 20.67
C ASN A 843 -37.08 15.34 19.92
N LEU A 844 -36.51 16.47 20.31
CA LEU A 844 -35.31 17.01 19.70
C LEU A 844 -34.07 16.35 20.29
N GLY A 845 -33.17 15.92 19.43
CA GLY A 845 -31.83 15.47 19.78
C GLY A 845 -30.76 16.41 19.24
N ILE A 846 -29.61 16.39 19.90
CA ILE A 846 -28.40 17.11 19.51
C ILE A 846 -27.19 16.18 19.63
N VAL A 847 -26.32 16.23 18.62
CA VAL A 847 -24.93 15.82 18.76
C VAL A 847 -24.07 17.05 18.54
N MET A 848 -23.19 17.42 19.48
CA MET A 848 -22.27 18.54 19.30
C MET A 848 -20.91 18.30 19.97
N ILE A 849 -19.85 18.85 19.37
CA ILE A 849 -18.51 18.93 19.98
C ILE A 849 -18.28 20.30 20.62
N TYR A 850 -17.59 20.33 21.75
CA TYR A 850 -17.23 21.56 22.45
C TYR A 850 -15.93 21.38 23.25
N PRO A 851 -15.11 22.42 23.46
CA PRO A 851 -13.97 22.33 24.39
C PRO A 851 -14.47 22.02 25.81
N ASN A 852 -13.87 21.05 26.47
CA ASN A 852 -14.36 20.57 27.76
C ASN A 852 -14.23 21.66 28.84
N PRO A 853 -15.33 22.13 29.46
CA PRO A 853 -15.27 23.18 30.48
C PRO A 853 -14.48 22.80 31.75
N LEU A 854 -14.19 21.51 31.95
CA LEU A 854 -13.36 21.00 33.04
C LEU A 854 -11.88 20.84 32.64
N ASN A 855 -11.59 20.80 31.34
CA ASN A 855 -10.24 20.77 30.78
C ASN A 855 -10.25 21.35 29.35
N PRO A 856 -9.98 22.66 29.18
CA PRO A 856 -10.11 23.33 27.89
C PRO A 856 -9.19 22.81 26.77
N ASN A 857 -8.21 21.94 27.08
CA ASN A 857 -7.36 21.29 26.07
C ASN A 857 -7.94 19.98 25.52
N LYS A 858 -9.11 19.54 26.00
CA LYS A 858 -9.81 18.33 25.58
C LYS A 858 -11.20 18.68 25.05
N TYR A 859 -11.83 17.73 24.38
CA TYR A 859 -13.22 17.87 23.94
C TYR A 859 -14.20 17.19 24.89
N ILE A 860 -15.42 17.74 24.94
CA ILE A 860 -16.62 16.94 25.14
C ILE A 860 -17.35 16.79 23.80
N VAL A 861 -17.97 15.65 23.58
CA VAL A 861 -19.00 15.46 22.55
C VAL A 861 -20.29 15.11 23.27
N LEU A 862 -21.29 15.98 23.18
CA LEU A 862 -22.60 15.78 23.79
C LEU A 862 -23.49 15.02 22.82
N VAL A 863 -23.98 13.85 23.21
CA VAL A 863 -25.05 13.08 22.55
C VAL A 863 -26.27 13.13 23.46
N SER A 864 -27.18 14.06 23.20
CA SER A 864 -28.21 14.47 24.17
C SER A 864 -29.55 14.79 23.51
N SER A 865 -30.60 14.96 24.32
CA SER A 865 -31.92 15.40 23.86
C SER A 865 -32.70 16.11 24.96
N ASN A 866 -33.74 16.85 24.55
CA ASN A 866 -34.73 17.37 25.49
C ASN A 866 -35.71 16.30 26.00
N ASN A 867 -35.71 15.11 25.40
CA ASN A 867 -36.47 13.95 25.83
C ASN A 867 -35.63 12.68 25.60
N TRP A 868 -34.86 12.26 26.61
CA TRP A 868 -33.90 11.15 26.49
C TRP A 868 -34.56 9.81 26.21
N ASN A 869 -35.72 9.55 26.82
CA ASN A 869 -36.50 8.32 26.61
C ASN A 869 -36.98 8.17 25.16
N SER A 870 -37.07 9.28 24.42
CA SER A 870 -37.43 9.28 23.01
C SER A 870 -36.22 9.42 22.08
N PHE A 871 -34.99 9.51 22.60
CA PHE A 871 -33.78 9.61 21.77
C PHE A 871 -33.65 8.35 20.90
N SER A 872 -33.63 8.54 19.58
CA SER A 872 -33.38 7.47 18.63
C SER A 872 -32.79 8.07 17.37
N ILE A 873 -31.59 7.63 17.02
CA ILE A 873 -31.01 7.81 15.68
C ILE A 873 -30.76 6.40 15.13
N PRO A 874 -31.23 6.09 13.91
CA PRO A 874 -30.76 4.91 13.19
C PRO A 874 -29.27 5.09 12.89
N HIS A 875 -28.42 4.25 13.48
CA HIS A 875 -26.98 4.15 13.22
C HIS A 875 -26.17 5.44 13.48
N LEU A 876 -25.62 5.57 14.69
CA LEU A 876 -24.76 6.70 15.05
C LEU A 876 -23.27 6.33 14.90
N ASN A 877 -22.59 6.82 13.84
CA ASN A 877 -21.15 6.60 13.63
C ASN A 877 -20.35 7.92 13.60
N LEU A 878 -20.18 8.52 14.78
CA LEU A 878 -19.54 9.82 14.94
C LEU A 878 -18.08 9.89 14.47
N SER A 879 -17.35 8.78 14.54
CA SER A 879 -15.95 8.70 14.11
C SER A 879 -15.77 8.82 12.60
N LYS A 880 -16.82 8.46 11.84
CA LYS A 880 -16.81 8.41 10.37
C LYS A 880 -17.61 9.54 9.76
N GLU A 881 -18.76 9.87 10.35
CA GLU A 881 -19.73 10.81 9.78
C GLU A 881 -19.73 12.17 10.50
N GLY A 882 -19.01 12.28 11.63
CA GLY A 882 -18.91 13.50 12.44
C GLY A 882 -18.00 14.58 11.84
N TRP A 883 -18.23 14.97 10.59
CA TRP A 883 -17.47 16.02 9.88
C TRP A 883 -18.05 17.43 10.05
N TYR A 884 -18.92 17.61 11.05
CA TYR A 884 -19.53 18.86 11.48
C TYR A 884 -19.34 19.06 12.99
N ASP A 885 -19.56 20.28 13.49
CA ASP A 885 -19.46 20.54 14.93
C ASP A 885 -20.75 20.23 15.67
N PHE A 886 -21.90 20.40 15.01
CA PHE A 886 -23.21 20.09 15.59
C PHE A 886 -24.21 19.58 14.56
N VAL A 887 -25.18 18.79 15.03
CA VAL A 887 -26.39 18.43 14.32
C VAL A 887 -27.58 18.45 15.29
N ILE A 888 -28.67 19.09 14.88
CA ILE A 888 -29.97 19.09 15.56
C ILE A 888 -30.93 18.27 14.71
N PHE A 889 -31.66 17.37 15.35
CA PHE A 889 -32.63 16.52 14.68
C PHE A 889 -33.86 16.32 15.55
N GLU A 890 -34.98 15.95 14.93
CA GLU A 890 -36.21 15.61 15.62
C GLU A 890 -36.65 14.20 15.25
N LYS A 891 -36.95 13.38 16.25
CA LYS A 891 -37.60 12.10 16.02
C LYS A 891 -39.08 12.33 15.72
N THR A 892 -39.47 12.14 14.46
CA THR A 892 -40.86 12.32 14.01
C THR A 892 -41.66 11.02 14.03
N SER A 893 -41.00 9.85 13.99
CA SER A 893 -41.64 8.54 14.15
C SER A 893 -40.68 7.50 14.75
N LYS A 894 -41.14 6.25 14.90
CA LYS A 894 -40.27 5.14 15.36
C LYS A 894 -39.08 4.90 14.42
N TYR A 895 -39.25 5.14 13.12
CA TYR A 895 -38.26 4.82 12.08
C TYR A 895 -37.67 6.05 11.40
N PHE A 896 -38.19 7.25 11.66
CA PHE A 896 -37.79 8.46 10.96
C PHE A 896 -37.25 9.52 11.92
N THR A 897 -36.11 10.08 11.54
CA THR A 897 -35.46 11.21 12.19
C THR A 897 -35.23 12.30 11.16
N GLU A 898 -35.75 13.50 11.40
CA GLU A 898 -35.58 14.66 10.53
C GLU A 898 -34.43 15.52 11.03
N ILE A 899 -33.43 15.79 10.18
CA ILE A 899 -32.37 16.76 10.51
C ILE A 899 -32.94 18.17 10.38
N LYS A 900 -32.93 18.91 11.50
CA LYS A 900 -33.39 20.30 11.58
C LYS A 900 -32.28 21.31 11.27
N ASP A 901 -31.04 21.00 11.65
CA ASP A 901 -29.87 21.82 11.34
C ASP A 901 -28.57 21.02 11.49
N VAL A 902 -27.53 21.41 10.76
CA VAL A 902 -26.18 20.83 10.85
C VAL A 902 -25.18 21.90 10.49
N GLY A 903 -24.04 21.97 11.19
CA GLY A 903 -23.07 23.01 10.88
C GLY A 903 -21.85 23.08 11.80
N TYR A 904 -21.20 24.25 11.77
CA TYR A 904 -19.99 24.55 12.52
C TYR A 904 -20.20 25.72 13.48
N PHE A 905 -19.47 25.73 14.59
CA PHE A 905 -19.33 26.92 15.44
C PHE A 905 -18.38 27.94 14.81
N ASN A 906 -18.59 29.21 15.12
CA ASN A 906 -17.65 30.29 14.82
C ASN A 906 -16.35 30.17 15.65
N ASN A 907 -15.40 31.09 15.41
CA ASN A 907 -14.08 31.05 16.05
C ASN A 907 -14.14 31.15 17.59
N ASN A 908 -15.21 31.73 18.14
CA ASN A 908 -15.38 31.98 19.58
C ASN A 908 -16.35 30.99 20.23
N TRP A 909 -16.71 29.91 19.53
CA TRP A 909 -17.59 28.86 20.04
C TRP A 909 -19.00 29.33 20.48
N ASN A 910 -19.46 30.50 20.05
CA ASN A 910 -20.69 31.14 20.53
C ASN A 910 -21.67 31.57 19.42
N GLY A 911 -21.36 31.26 18.17
CA GLY A 911 -22.24 31.49 17.02
C GLY A 911 -22.21 30.31 16.07
N LEU A 912 -23.25 30.19 15.24
CA LEU A 912 -23.48 29.04 14.36
C LEU A 912 -23.34 29.42 12.89
N LYS A 913 -22.81 28.50 12.10
CA LYS A 913 -22.86 28.51 10.65
C LYS A 913 -23.50 27.21 10.16
N SER A 914 -24.79 27.27 9.84
CA SER A 914 -25.55 26.16 9.25
C SER A 914 -25.08 25.84 7.84
N ILE A 915 -25.08 24.56 7.50
CA ILE A 915 -24.87 24.03 6.15
C ILE A 915 -26.26 23.63 5.63
N LYS A 916 -26.65 24.12 4.45
CA LYS A 916 -27.97 23.80 3.89
C LYS A 916 -28.01 22.31 3.54
N ASN A 917 -29.15 21.65 3.75
CA ASN A 917 -29.34 20.28 3.29
C ASN A 917 -29.63 20.28 1.78
N ILE A 918 -29.05 19.31 1.05
CA ILE A 918 -29.61 18.87 -0.23
C ILE A 918 -31.02 18.41 0.10
N LYS A 919 -32.04 19.11 -0.39
CA LYS A 919 -33.38 18.53 -0.46
C LYS A 919 -33.23 17.28 -1.29
N HIS A 920 -33.35 16.09 -0.70
CA HIS A 920 -33.53 14.86 -1.46
C HIS A 920 -34.65 15.13 -2.47
N LYS A 921 -34.31 15.18 -3.77
CA LYS A 921 -35.28 14.77 -4.78
C LYS A 921 -35.64 13.35 -4.36
N LYS A 922 -36.90 13.14 -4.00
CA LYS A 922 -37.46 11.79 -3.91
C LYS A 922 -37.05 11.08 -5.19
N SER A 923 -36.21 10.07 -5.08
CA SER A 923 -36.14 9.03 -6.10
C SER A 923 -37.42 8.23 -5.92
N ASP A 924 -38.47 8.61 -6.65
CA ASP A 924 -39.51 7.67 -6.99
C ASP A 924 -38.85 6.66 -7.94
N ASN A 925 -38.50 5.48 -7.41
CA ASN A 925 -38.40 4.19 -8.11
C ASN A 925 -38.23 3.08 -7.08
#